data_AF-A0A1F3INJ4-F1
#
_entry.id   AF-A0A1F3INJ4-F1
#
_cell.length_a   1.000
_cell.length_b   1.000
_cell.length_c   1.000
_cell.angle_alpha   90.00
_cell.angle_beta   90.00
_cell.angle_gamma   90.00
#
_symmetry.space_group_name_H-M   'P 1'
#
loop_
_entity.id
_entity.type
_entity.pdbx_description
1 polymer ?
#
loop_
_entity_poly.entity_id
_entity_poly.type
_entity_poly.pdbx_seq_one_letter_code
_entity_poly.pdbx_strand_id
1 'polypeptide(L)'
;MASPRHDIETIIRENIRRLDEMYSPYNPYTGEGSPTPRVKVSIVNERKELVELWLPEEMIKEEPLVARIFESDTLEAALQRNGILAPRKEHYMEFWRWFNKLRFIYDFEFWCAATVKIQDKRTKKDIPFRPNKPQRRLLAELEKMRLAGIPIRIIIVKARQWGGSTLIQMYMAWLQLILLTGWHSVIVTDVENQARRIRGMYTKMAENYPVEFGSVKMDPYEGSPKSRIIEQRDCVITIGSMQKPENLRTFDIAMAHLSEVGLWKETMGKKPEDVMQSVIGSISSDPMTLVALESTAKGVGNFFHKRWLDAKNGVSGYFPLFVPWFGIENYQKKLSETYAEFIGKMDSYDWFLWSLGATLEGINWYKEHKRRERLDDWRMQSEFPSTAEEAFQSTGRRCFAPQHVAKSRRNNRPPIFIGEIFADSDRGETCTKNMRFEKTADGCLWVWAMPDNAEIIKNRYLVSVDIGGRWSGADYSVIRVFDRYWRMEGGVDEAVATWKGHMDQDLLAWKMVQIATLYGNAEIVIETNSLRTEKADTDGDHFFTVLDEIAEFYDNLYCREVIDTAGGPVTKKYGFHTNTKSKQLAIDTLSADIRDDSYVEYDSRVCDEEDSYEVKTNGTLGAVDGAHDDMVMATAIGRYVSSTMPVPEIIKTNNTKKTRRKANESTF
;
A
#
# COMPACT_ATOMS: atom_id res chain seq x y z
N MET A 1 25.44 15.63 19.54
CA MET A 1 25.42 15.65 18.06
C MET A 1 24.80 16.96 17.61
N ALA A 2 25.47 17.71 16.73
CA ALA A 2 25.04 19.02 16.27
C ALA A 2 23.78 18.91 15.41
N SER A 3 22.76 19.72 15.71
CA SER A 3 21.58 19.86 14.86
C SER A 3 22.03 20.35 13.47
N PRO A 4 21.68 19.67 12.36
CA PRO A 4 21.97 20.20 11.04
C PRO A 4 21.14 21.47 10.91
N ARG A 5 21.78 22.63 11.03
CA ARG A 5 21.21 23.91 10.58
C ARG A 5 20.94 23.73 9.09
N HIS A 6 19.75 23.25 8.76
CA HIS A 6 19.25 23.30 7.41
C HIS A 6 19.33 24.76 7.01
N ASP A 7 19.96 25.03 5.88
CA ASP A 7 20.01 26.38 5.34
C ASP A 7 18.57 26.88 5.17
N ILE A 8 18.19 27.87 6.00
CA ILE A 8 16.84 28.43 6.07
C ILE A 8 16.43 28.93 4.68
N GLU A 9 17.37 29.49 3.91
CA GLU A 9 17.10 29.96 2.55
C GLU A 9 16.76 28.81 1.60
N THR A 10 17.40 27.66 1.75
CA THR A 10 17.07 26.45 0.99
C THR A 10 15.66 25.94 1.31
N ILE A 11 15.26 25.93 2.59
CA ILE A 11 13.90 25.54 2.99
C ILE A 11 12.87 26.51 2.41
N ILE A 12 13.13 27.82 2.48
CA ILE A 12 12.21 28.83 1.95
C ILE A 12 12.04 28.67 0.44
N ARG A 13 13.14 28.48 -0.30
CA ARG A 13 13.09 28.23 -1.76
C ARG A 13 12.27 26.98 -2.10
N GLU A 14 12.49 25.89 -1.37
CA GLU A 14 11.70 24.66 -1.56
C GLU A 14 10.22 24.87 -1.21
N ASN A 15 9.91 25.68 -0.19
CA ASN A 15 8.51 25.98 0.16
C ASN A 15 7.81 26.74 -0.97
N ILE A 16 8.47 27.74 -1.54
CA ILE A 16 7.96 28.50 -2.69
C ILE A 16 7.71 27.55 -3.88
N ARG A 17 8.68 26.68 -4.19
CA ARG A 17 8.51 25.67 -5.26
C ARG A 17 7.28 24.78 -5.02
N ARG A 18 7.06 24.30 -3.79
CA ARG A 18 5.91 23.46 -3.43
C ARG A 18 4.58 24.22 -3.54
N LEU A 19 4.55 25.50 -3.17
CA LEU A 19 3.39 26.37 -3.34
C LEU A 19 3.08 26.61 -4.82
N ASP A 20 4.09 26.94 -5.63
CA ASP A 20 3.95 27.13 -7.07
C ASP A 20 3.44 25.86 -7.76
N GLU A 21 3.94 24.70 -7.35
CA GLU A 21 3.46 23.40 -7.84
C GLU A 21 2.02 23.08 -7.35
N MET A 22 1.63 23.55 -6.17
CA MET A 22 0.26 23.37 -5.66
C MET A 22 -0.76 24.20 -6.45
N TYR A 23 -0.38 25.42 -6.82
CA TYR A 23 -1.23 26.37 -7.53
C TYR A 23 -0.85 26.51 -9.01
N SER A 24 -0.18 25.50 -9.57
CA SER A 24 0.18 25.43 -10.99
C SER A 24 -1.03 25.74 -11.88
N PRO A 25 -0.85 26.49 -12.99
CA PRO A 25 -1.92 26.75 -13.95
C PRO A 25 -2.65 25.47 -14.35
N TYR A 26 -3.98 25.52 -14.34
CA TYR A 26 -4.83 24.41 -14.75
C TYR A 26 -6.13 24.92 -15.36
N ASN A 27 -6.29 24.68 -16.66
CA ASN A 27 -7.46 25.11 -17.41
C ASN A 27 -8.02 23.97 -18.26
N PRO A 28 -9.07 23.27 -17.79
CA PRO A 28 -9.66 22.18 -18.55
C PRO A 28 -10.33 22.64 -19.86
N TYR A 29 -10.71 23.92 -19.99
CA TYR A 29 -11.27 24.44 -21.23
C TYR A 29 -10.23 24.50 -22.35
N THR A 30 -8.97 24.84 -22.04
CA THR A 30 -7.88 24.84 -23.02
C THR A 30 -7.10 23.52 -23.01
N GLY A 31 -7.13 22.76 -21.91
CA GLY A 31 -6.30 21.58 -21.64
C GLY A 31 -4.97 21.89 -20.96
N GLU A 32 -4.67 23.16 -20.69
CA GLU A 32 -3.42 23.57 -20.03
C GLU A 32 -3.32 22.98 -18.62
N GLY A 33 -2.15 22.42 -18.28
CA GLY A 33 -1.89 21.84 -16.95
C GLY A 33 -2.63 20.54 -16.67
N SER A 34 -3.16 19.88 -17.70
CA SER A 34 -3.72 18.54 -17.63
C SER A 34 -2.68 17.51 -17.15
N PRO A 35 -3.08 16.50 -16.36
CA PRO A 35 -2.19 15.43 -15.93
C PRO A 35 -2.04 14.31 -16.98
N THR A 36 -2.72 14.39 -18.13
CA THR A 36 -2.68 13.38 -19.20
C THR A 36 -1.81 13.86 -20.37
N PRO A 37 -1.31 12.97 -21.26
CA PRO A 37 -0.51 13.37 -22.41
C PRO A 37 -1.25 14.31 -23.36
N ARG A 38 -0.68 15.49 -23.62
CA ARG A 38 -1.27 16.56 -24.46
C ARG A 38 -0.33 17.01 -25.57
N VAL A 39 -0.91 17.44 -26.69
CA VAL A 39 -0.24 18.13 -27.79
C VAL A 39 -0.72 19.59 -27.82
N LYS A 40 0.22 20.54 -27.76
CA LYS A 40 -0.10 21.96 -27.90
C LYS A 40 -0.37 22.28 -29.38
N VAL A 41 -1.52 22.86 -29.66
CA VAL A 41 -1.93 23.33 -30.98
C VAL A 41 -2.41 24.77 -30.91
N SER A 42 -2.35 25.47 -32.04
CA SER A 42 -2.85 26.83 -32.13
C SER A 42 -3.54 27.10 -33.47
N ILE A 43 -4.54 27.98 -33.46
CA ILE A 43 -5.23 28.41 -34.67
C ILE A 43 -5.80 29.83 -34.46
N VAL A 44 -5.79 30.66 -35.50
CA VAL A 44 -6.50 31.95 -35.46
C VAL A 44 -7.99 31.72 -35.76
N ASN A 45 -8.85 32.10 -34.81
CA ASN A 45 -10.31 31.89 -34.91
C ASN A 45 -11.00 32.90 -35.85
N GLU A 46 -12.32 32.78 -35.99
CA GLU A 46 -13.15 33.67 -36.83
C GLU A 46 -13.16 35.14 -36.37
N ARG A 47 -12.72 35.41 -35.15
CA ARG A 47 -12.59 36.74 -34.55
C ARG A 47 -11.18 37.32 -34.69
N LYS A 48 -10.29 36.64 -35.40
CA LYS A 48 -8.87 36.99 -35.56
C LYS A 48 -8.07 36.93 -34.25
N GLU A 49 -8.49 36.09 -33.32
CA GLU A 49 -7.81 35.84 -32.04
C GLU A 49 -7.05 34.52 -32.13
N LEU A 50 -5.82 34.49 -31.62
CA LEU A 50 -5.06 33.25 -31.49
C LEU A 50 -5.67 32.40 -30.36
N VAL A 51 -6.08 31.19 -30.70
CA VAL A 51 -6.58 30.20 -29.75
C VAL A 51 -5.50 29.15 -29.54
N GLU A 52 -5.03 28.98 -28.31
CA GLU A 52 -4.07 27.94 -27.93
C GLU A 52 -4.77 26.85 -27.12
N LEU A 53 -4.59 25.60 -27.53
CA LEU A 53 -5.20 24.42 -26.90
C LEU A 53 -4.14 23.34 -26.65
N TRP A 54 -4.35 22.53 -25.64
CA TRP A 54 -3.57 21.35 -25.28
C TRP A 54 -4.48 20.13 -25.40
N LEU A 55 -4.55 19.58 -26.61
CA LEU A 55 -5.49 18.51 -26.94
C LEU A 55 -4.93 17.14 -26.52
N PRO A 56 -5.78 16.16 -26.16
CA PRO A 56 -5.33 14.81 -25.89
C PRO A 56 -4.50 14.26 -27.05
N GLU A 57 -3.38 13.61 -26.76
CA GLU A 57 -2.54 13.00 -27.79
C GLU A 57 -3.30 11.91 -28.57
N GLU A 58 -4.15 11.14 -27.90
CA GLU A 58 -5.05 10.14 -28.50
C GLU A 58 -5.97 10.78 -29.55
N MET A 59 -6.59 11.93 -29.25
CA MET A 59 -7.45 12.67 -30.19
C MET A 59 -6.70 13.07 -31.46
N ILE A 60 -5.47 13.58 -31.34
CA ILE A 60 -4.67 13.99 -32.51
C ILE A 60 -4.30 12.78 -33.38
N LYS A 61 -4.04 11.63 -32.75
CA LYS A 61 -3.68 10.39 -33.45
C LYS A 61 -4.87 9.74 -34.15
N GLU A 62 -6.03 9.71 -33.50
CA GLU A 62 -7.21 8.98 -33.96
C GLU A 62 -8.12 9.82 -34.88
N GLU A 63 -8.01 11.15 -34.86
CA GLU A 63 -8.85 12.05 -35.65
C GLU A 63 -8.04 12.85 -36.70
N PRO A 64 -7.76 12.28 -37.90
CA PRO A 64 -6.98 12.94 -38.94
C PRO A 64 -7.54 14.30 -39.40
N LEU A 65 -8.86 14.50 -39.26
CA LEU A 65 -9.47 15.79 -39.57
C LEU A 65 -9.02 16.87 -38.58
N VAL A 66 -8.95 16.56 -37.28
CA VAL A 66 -8.49 17.49 -36.24
C VAL A 66 -7.04 17.88 -36.50
N ALA A 67 -6.15 16.91 -36.77
CA ALA A 67 -4.76 17.18 -37.09
C ALA A 67 -4.62 18.16 -38.27
N ARG A 68 -5.32 17.90 -39.39
CA ARG A 68 -5.31 18.77 -40.58
C ARG A 68 -5.88 20.17 -40.35
N ILE A 69 -6.86 20.31 -39.46
CA ILE A 69 -7.40 21.63 -39.12
C ILE A 69 -6.31 22.49 -38.48
N PHE A 70 -5.56 21.94 -37.53
CA PHE A 70 -4.50 22.65 -36.81
C PHE A 70 -3.17 22.78 -37.58
N GLU A 71 -3.05 22.18 -38.77
CA GLU A 71 -2.00 22.50 -39.76
C GLU A 71 -2.27 23.83 -40.49
N SER A 72 -3.47 24.41 -40.33
CA SER A 72 -3.83 25.67 -40.96
C SER A 72 -3.66 26.83 -39.98
N ASP A 73 -3.10 27.94 -40.44
CA ASP A 73 -2.89 29.13 -39.59
C ASP A 73 -4.21 29.77 -39.11
N THR A 74 -5.27 29.66 -39.92
CA THR A 74 -6.59 30.23 -39.62
C THR A 74 -7.70 29.19 -39.77
N LEU A 75 -8.75 29.34 -38.96
CA LEU A 75 -9.93 28.50 -39.05
C LEU A 75 -10.65 28.66 -40.39
N GLU A 76 -10.63 29.86 -40.98
CA GLU A 76 -11.17 30.10 -42.31
C GLU A 76 -10.45 29.24 -43.37
N ALA A 77 -9.12 29.24 -43.37
CA ALA A 77 -8.32 28.42 -44.27
C ALA A 77 -8.55 26.92 -44.03
N ALA A 78 -8.68 26.50 -42.77
CA ALA A 78 -9.00 25.13 -42.42
C ALA A 78 -10.35 24.69 -43.01
N LEU A 79 -11.40 25.51 -42.85
CA LEU A 79 -12.73 25.21 -43.38
C LEU A 79 -12.75 25.21 -44.91
N GLN A 80 -12.06 26.14 -45.57
CA GLN A 80 -11.92 26.18 -47.03
C GLN A 80 -11.23 24.95 -47.58
N ARG A 81 -10.12 24.51 -46.97
CA ARG A 81 -9.41 23.27 -47.33
C ARG A 81 -10.28 22.02 -47.17
N ASN A 82 -11.29 22.07 -46.30
CA ASN A 82 -12.22 20.97 -46.04
C ASN A 82 -13.59 21.17 -46.72
N GLY A 83 -13.67 22.00 -47.77
CA GLY A 83 -14.82 22.07 -48.67
C GLY A 83 -15.81 23.23 -48.43
N ILE A 84 -15.60 24.06 -47.41
CA ILE A 84 -16.43 25.25 -47.15
C ILE A 84 -15.75 26.48 -47.76
N LEU A 85 -15.97 26.70 -49.06
CA LEU A 85 -15.26 27.74 -49.85
C LEU A 85 -15.49 29.18 -49.35
N ALA A 86 -16.66 29.47 -48.77
CA ALA A 86 -17.00 30.78 -48.21
C ALA A 86 -17.61 30.62 -46.81
N PRO A 87 -16.78 30.42 -45.77
CA PRO A 87 -17.26 30.24 -44.40
C PRO A 87 -18.08 31.44 -43.92
N ARG A 88 -19.14 31.15 -43.19
CA ARG A 88 -20.06 32.12 -42.58
C ARG A 88 -20.19 31.80 -41.10
N LYS A 89 -20.81 32.71 -40.35
CA LYS A 89 -20.96 32.57 -38.90
C LYS A 89 -21.51 31.21 -38.47
N GLU A 90 -22.48 30.68 -39.22
CA GLU A 90 -23.12 29.39 -38.95
C GLU A 90 -22.11 28.24 -39.02
N HIS A 91 -21.24 28.24 -40.04
CA HIS A 91 -20.20 27.22 -40.24
C HIS A 91 -19.17 27.21 -39.09
N TYR A 92 -18.77 28.38 -38.59
CA TYR A 92 -17.88 28.47 -37.44
C TYR A 92 -18.53 27.94 -36.17
N MET A 93 -19.83 28.24 -35.96
CA MET A 93 -20.58 27.72 -34.82
C MET A 93 -20.75 26.20 -34.89
N GLU A 94 -21.01 25.66 -36.08
CA GLU A 94 -21.10 24.21 -36.31
C GLU A 94 -19.77 23.52 -36.09
N PHE A 95 -18.66 24.11 -36.58
CA PHE A 95 -17.31 23.63 -36.32
C PHE A 95 -17.05 23.50 -34.82
N TRP A 96 -17.25 24.58 -34.04
CA TRP A 96 -16.97 24.55 -32.60
C TRP A 96 -17.88 23.57 -31.85
N ARG A 97 -19.15 23.43 -32.27
CA ARG A 97 -20.06 22.42 -31.71
C ARG A 97 -19.58 21.01 -31.98
N TRP A 98 -19.20 20.71 -33.22
CA TRP A 98 -18.66 19.41 -33.63
C TRP A 98 -17.35 19.13 -32.89
N PHE A 99 -16.41 20.06 -32.91
CA PHE A 99 -15.11 19.95 -32.27
C PHE A 99 -15.22 19.69 -30.77
N ASN A 100 -16.10 20.42 -30.07
CA ASN A 100 -16.31 20.23 -28.64
C ASN A 100 -16.92 18.86 -28.33
N LYS A 101 -17.89 18.40 -29.13
CA LYS A 101 -18.49 17.06 -28.98
C LYS A 101 -17.46 15.96 -29.24
N LEU A 102 -16.63 16.12 -30.26
CA LEU A 102 -15.54 15.20 -30.57
C LEU A 102 -14.53 15.16 -29.42
N ARG A 103 -14.13 16.32 -28.90
CA ARG A 103 -13.21 16.42 -27.76
C ARG A 103 -13.75 15.73 -26.51
N PHE A 104 -15.08 15.69 -26.29
CA PHE A 104 -15.64 14.94 -25.16
C PHE A 104 -15.29 13.45 -25.18
N ILE A 105 -15.03 12.84 -26.35
CA ILE A 105 -14.66 11.43 -26.46
C ILE A 105 -13.26 11.17 -25.88
N TYR A 106 -12.37 12.16 -25.95
CA TYR A 106 -10.96 11.99 -25.59
C TYR A 106 -10.54 12.78 -24.34
N ASP A 107 -11.36 13.72 -23.89
CA ASP A 107 -10.99 14.69 -22.86
C ASP A 107 -12.03 14.77 -21.74
N PHE A 108 -11.86 13.88 -20.77
CA PHE A 108 -12.67 13.85 -19.55
C PHE A 108 -12.72 15.20 -18.82
N GLU A 109 -11.59 15.91 -18.73
CA GLU A 109 -11.49 17.16 -18.00
C GLU A 109 -12.31 18.27 -18.67
N PHE A 110 -12.20 18.34 -20.00
CA PHE A 110 -13.00 19.26 -20.81
C PHE A 110 -14.49 18.93 -20.71
N TRP A 111 -14.86 17.65 -20.84
CA TRP A 111 -16.25 17.21 -20.69
C TRP A 111 -16.81 17.61 -19.33
N CYS A 112 -16.08 17.37 -18.24
CA CYS A 112 -16.47 17.78 -16.90
C CYS A 112 -16.70 19.29 -16.79
N ALA A 113 -15.73 20.09 -17.23
CA ALA A 113 -15.80 21.55 -17.11
C ALA A 113 -16.90 22.16 -17.99
N ALA A 114 -17.22 21.54 -19.12
CA ALA A 114 -18.24 22.02 -20.04
C ALA A 114 -19.66 21.57 -19.66
N THR A 115 -19.83 20.41 -19.02
CA THR A 115 -21.16 19.77 -18.88
C THR A 115 -21.58 19.46 -17.45
N VAL A 116 -20.64 19.37 -16.51
CA VAL A 116 -20.94 18.93 -15.14
C VAL A 116 -20.91 20.11 -14.18
N LYS A 117 -21.95 20.22 -13.34
CA LYS A 117 -22.01 21.18 -12.23
C LYS A 117 -21.96 20.47 -10.88
N ILE A 118 -21.13 20.98 -9.99
CA ILE A 118 -21.04 20.54 -8.59
C ILE A 118 -21.35 21.69 -7.66
N GLN A 119 -21.78 21.38 -6.43
CA GLN A 119 -21.96 22.40 -5.42
C GLN A 119 -20.60 22.74 -4.77
N ASP A 120 -20.22 24.01 -4.82
CA ASP A 120 -19.06 24.51 -4.09
C ASP A 120 -19.27 24.40 -2.58
N LYS A 121 -18.27 23.87 -1.87
CA LYS A 121 -18.41 23.60 -0.44
C LYS A 121 -18.48 24.86 0.41
N ARG A 122 -17.87 25.98 -0.04
CA ARG A 122 -17.78 27.23 0.72
C ARG A 122 -18.97 28.14 0.45
N THR A 123 -19.24 28.40 -0.83
CA THR A 123 -20.29 29.32 -1.29
C THR A 123 -21.66 28.67 -1.45
N LYS A 124 -21.73 27.32 -1.47
CA LYS A 124 -22.93 26.52 -1.73
C LYS A 124 -23.59 26.74 -3.10
N LYS A 125 -22.91 27.46 -3.99
CA LYS A 125 -23.35 27.71 -5.37
C LYS A 125 -22.95 26.55 -6.28
N ASP A 126 -23.71 26.38 -7.35
CA ASP A 126 -23.35 25.43 -8.40
C ASP A 126 -22.29 26.04 -9.32
N ILE A 127 -21.18 25.34 -9.45
CA ILE A 127 -20.01 25.72 -10.23
C ILE A 127 -19.64 24.60 -11.22
N PRO A 128 -18.99 24.91 -12.35
CA PRO A 128 -18.44 23.89 -13.23
C PRO A 128 -17.49 22.96 -12.48
N PHE A 129 -17.57 21.66 -12.76
CA PHE A 129 -16.67 20.69 -12.16
C PHE A 129 -15.29 20.79 -12.81
N ARG A 130 -14.33 21.31 -12.05
CA ARG A 130 -12.91 21.36 -12.42
C ARG A 130 -12.14 20.51 -11.41
N PRO A 131 -11.54 19.38 -11.82
CA PRO A 131 -10.72 18.55 -10.93
C PRO A 131 -9.68 19.37 -10.16
N ASN A 132 -9.69 19.27 -8.83
CA ASN A 132 -8.64 19.85 -7.97
C ASN A 132 -7.33 19.03 -8.07
N LYS A 133 -6.24 19.50 -7.47
CA LYS A 133 -4.93 18.82 -7.53
C LYS A 133 -4.97 17.34 -7.14
N PRO A 134 -5.56 16.92 -6.00
CA PRO A 134 -5.62 15.49 -5.66
C PRO A 134 -6.53 14.69 -6.61
N GLN A 135 -7.59 15.28 -7.15
CA GLN A 135 -8.41 14.68 -8.22
C GLN A 135 -7.60 14.50 -9.50
N ARG A 136 -6.78 15.46 -9.91
CA ARG A 136 -5.90 15.32 -11.08
C ARG A 136 -4.92 14.15 -10.94
N ARG A 137 -4.39 13.91 -9.72
CA ARG A 137 -3.55 12.73 -9.45
C ARG A 137 -4.31 11.41 -9.62
N LEU A 138 -5.53 11.33 -9.08
CA LEU A 138 -6.39 10.16 -9.29
C LEU A 138 -6.71 9.97 -10.78
N LEU A 139 -7.09 11.04 -11.48
CA LEU A 139 -7.40 10.99 -12.91
C LEU A 139 -6.22 10.48 -13.74
N ALA A 140 -4.99 10.92 -13.43
CA ALA A 140 -3.78 10.48 -14.12
C ALA A 140 -3.64 8.95 -14.13
N GLU A 141 -3.89 8.31 -12.99
CA GLU A 141 -3.78 6.86 -12.85
C GLU A 141 -4.94 6.12 -13.54
N LEU A 142 -6.16 6.66 -13.46
CA LEU A 142 -7.32 6.11 -14.20
C LEU A 142 -7.06 6.13 -15.71
N GLU A 143 -6.65 7.27 -16.25
CA GLU A 143 -6.36 7.44 -17.68
C GLU A 143 -5.14 6.65 -18.13
N LYS A 144 -4.11 6.51 -17.30
CA LYS A 144 -2.95 5.65 -17.60
C LYS A 144 -3.37 4.19 -17.83
N MET A 145 -4.25 3.65 -16.99
CA MET A 145 -4.79 2.30 -17.17
C MET A 145 -5.70 2.21 -18.39
N ARG A 146 -6.59 3.21 -18.60
CA ARG A 146 -7.48 3.27 -19.78
C ARG A 146 -6.69 3.26 -21.09
N LEU A 147 -5.72 4.16 -21.22
CA LEU A 147 -4.88 4.33 -22.40
C LEU A 147 -3.94 3.14 -22.65
N ALA A 148 -3.59 2.40 -21.60
CA ALA A 148 -2.85 1.15 -21.73
C ALA A 148 -3.73 -0.03 -22.15
N GLY A 149 -5.06 0.16 -22.26
CA GLY A 149 -5.99 -0.91 -22.64
C GLY A 149 -6.08 -2.01 -21.60
N ILE A 150 -5.91 -1.69 -20.31
CA ILE A 150 -6.02 -2.66 -19.21
C ILE A 150 -7.20 -2.30 -18.28
N PRO A 151 -7.70 -3.25 -17.47
CA PRO A 151 -8.75 -2.98 -16.50
C PRO A 151 -8.32 -1.91 -15.50
N ILE A 152 -9.25 -1.01 -15.15
CA ILE A 152 -9.00 0.04 -14.17
C ILE A 152 -9.25 -0.54 -12.78
N ARG A 153 -8.21 -0.71 -11.97
CA ARG A 153 -8.29 -1.24 -10.60
C ARG A 153 -7.51 -0.34 -9.66
N ILE A 154 -8.20 0.32 -8.74
CA ILE A 154 -7.58 1.28 -7.83
C ILE A 154 -8.09 1.13 -6.40
N ILE A 155 -7.16 1.23 -5.45
CA ILE A 155 -7.47 1.30 -4.03
C ILE A 155 -6.92 2.60 -3.46
N ILE A 156 -7.76 3.34 -2.74
CA ILE A 156 -7.50 4.71 -2.36
C ILE A 156 -7.63 4.88 -0.85
N VAL A 157 -6.49 5.14 -0.20
CA VAL A 157 -6.45 5.61 1.18
C VAL A 157 -6.38 7.13 1.17
N LYS A 158 -7.27 7.78 1.91
CA LYS A 158 -7.43 9.23 1.80
C LYS A 158 -7.63 9.94 3.13
N ALA A 159 -7.14 11.17 3.20
CA ALA A 159 -7.67 12.18 4.10
C ALA A 159 -9.13 12.52 3.76
N ARG A 160 -9.87 13.08 4.73
CA ARG A 160 -11.27 13.47 4.48
C ARG A 160 -11.41 14.60 3.46
N GLN A 161 -12.60 14.67 2.85
CA GLN A 161 -13.13 15.87 2.19
C GLN A 161 -12.42 16.44 0.94
N TRP A 162 -11.61 15.68 0.20
CA TRP A 162 -11.00 16.16 -1.06
C TRP A 162 -11.84 15.97 -2.34
N GLY A 163 -12.91 15.17 -2.29
CA GLY A 163 -13.83 14.99 -3.43
C GLY A 163 -13.51 13.80 -4.36
N GLY A 164 -12.77 12.78 -3.90
CA GLY A 164 -12.47 11.59 -4.71
C GLY A 164 -13.69 10.87 -5.26
N SER A 165 -14.74 10.68 -4.43
CA SER A 165 -16.00 10.06 -4.86
C SER A 165 -16.66 10.81 -6.02
N THR A 166 -16.57 12.15 -6.05
CA THR A 166 -17.10 12.96 -7.16
C THR A 166 -16.35 12.65 -8.45
N LEU A 167 -15.02 12.58 -8.41
CA LEU A 167 -14.23 12.25 -9.60
C LEU A 167 -14.55 10.85 -10.12
N ILE A 168 -14.57 9.82 -9.25
CA ILE A 168 -14.87 8.44 -9.64
C ILE A 168 -16.25 8.35 -10.30
N GLN A 169 -17.26 8.98 -9.69
CA GLN A 169 -18.62 8.97 -10.24
C GLN A 169 -18.73 9.69 -11.58
N MET A 170 -18.07 10.85 -11.74
CA MET A 170 -18.08 11.55 -13.02
C MET A 170 -17.29 10.80 -14.08
N TYR A 171 -16.21 10.10 -13.71
CA TYR A 171 -15.45 9.27 -14.63
C TYR A 171 -16.28 8.07 -15.13
N MET A 172 -16.97 7.37 -14.23
CA MET A 172 -17.94 6.33 -14.61
C MET A 172 -19.05 6.90 -15.51
N ALA A 173 -19.55 8.10 -15.18
CA ALA A 173 -20.57 8.75 -15.99
C ALA A 173 -20.08 9.12 -17.39
N TRP A 174 -18.83 9.60 -17.52
CA TRP A 174 -18.21 9.87 -18.81
C TRP A 174 -18.11 8.61 -19.66
N LEU A 175 -17.67 7.49 -19.08
CA LEU A 175 -17.65 6.19 -19.78
C LEU A 175 -19.05 5.80 -20.27
N GLN A 176 -20.08 5.90 -19.42
CA GLN A 176 -21.47 5.52 -19.76
C GLN A 176 -22.17 6.46 -20.73
N LEU A 177 -21.88 7.77 -20.66
CA LEU A 177 -22.57 8.78 -21.47
C LEU A 177 -21.89 9.01 -22.81
N ILE A 178 -20.56 8.90 -22.86
CA ILE A 178 -19.78 9.27 -24.03
C ILE A 178 -19.22 8.03 -24.73
N LEU A 179 -18.56 7.13 -24.00
CA LEU A 179 -17.77 6.07 -24.64
C LEU A 179 -18.52 4.76 -24.90
N LEU A 180 -19.37 4.34 -23.96
CA LEU A 180 -19.92 2.98 -23.91
C LEU A 180 -21.44 2.98 -23.72
N THR A 181 -22.08 1.91 -24.17
CA THR A 181 -23.51 1.61 -24.00
C THR A 181 -23.65 0.25 -23.33
N GLY A 182 -24.73 -0.01 -22.60
CA GLY A 182 -24.87 -1.27 -21.85
C GLY A 182 -23.94 -1.36 -20.63
N TRP A 183 -23.17 -0.31 -20.32
CA TRP A 183 -22.07 -0.40 -19.35
C TRP A 183 -22.56 -0.13 -17.92
N HIS A 184 -23.03 -1.17 -17.25
CA HIS A 184 -23.69 -1.06 -15.96
C HIS A 184 -22.72 -0.79 -14.80
N SER A 185 -23.19 -0.10 -13.78
CA SER A 185 -22.37 0.30 -12.62
C SER A 185 -23.07 0.09 -11.28
N VAL A 186 -22.29 -0.16 -10.24
CA VAL A 186 -22.76 -0.29 -8.86
C VAL A 186 -22.00 0.62 -7.91
N ILE A 187 -22.74 1.21 -6.96
CA ILE A 187 -22.18 1.96 -5.83
C ILE A 187 -22.49 1.20 -4.55
N VAL A 188 -21.47 0.84 -3.79
CA VAL A 188 -21.63 0.09 -2.53
C VAL A 188 -20.99 0.86 -1.39
N THR A 189 -21.70 0.96 -0.29
CA THR A 189 -21.25 1.53 0.99
C THR A 189 -21.66 0.60 2.13
N ASP A 190 -21.37 0.94 3.39
CA ASP A 190 -21.84 0.12 4.53
C ASP A 190 -23.37 -0.03 4.55
N VAL A 191 -24.09 1.07 4.33
CA VAL A 191 -25.57 1.13 4.29
C VAL A 191 -26.10 1.77 3.00
N GLU A 192 -27.22 1.28 2.47
CA GLU A 192 -27.77 1.73 1.17
C GLU A 192 -28.04 3.24 1.08
N ASN A 193 -28.40 3.89 2.20
CA ASN A 193 -28.66 5.33 2.22
C ASN A 193 -27.41 6.17 1.90
N GLN A 194 -26.22 5.69 2.23
CA GLN A 194 -24.97 6.37 1.88
C GLN A 194 -24.69 6.24 0.37
N ALA A 195 -24.82 5.04 -0.19
CA ALA A 195 -24.72 4.81 -1.63
C ALA A 195 -25.72 5.66 -2.43
N ARG A 196 -26.95 5.83 -1.92
CA ARG A 196 -27.96 6.73 -2.52
C ARG A 196 -27.48 8.18 -2.59
N ARG A 197 -26.77 8.68 -1.58
CA ARG A 197 -26.21 10.06 -1.59
C ARG A 197 -25.12 10.21 -2.65
N ILE A 198 -24.29 9.19 -2.84
CA ILE A 198 -23.27 9.17 -3.90
C ILE A 198 -23.93 9.14 -5.28
N ARG A 199 -24.92 8.27 -5.50
CA ARG A 199 -25.72 8.26 -6.75
C ARG A 199 -26.37 9.61 -7.04
N GLY A 200 -26.73 10.37 -6.00
CA GLY A 200 -27.25 11.73 -6.13
C GLY A 200 -26.34 12.68 -6.91
N MET A 201 -25.01 12.46 -6.95
CA MET A 201 -24.09 13.22 -7.80
C MET A 201 -24.39 12.99 -9.28
N TYR A 202 -24.69 11.73 -9.64
CA TYR A 202 -25.09 11.34 -10.98
C TYR A 202 -26.42 11.99 -11.38
N THR A 203 -27.41 11.94 -10.49
CA THR A 203 -28.71 12.58 -10.70
C THR A 203 -28.57 14.08 -10.91
N LYS A 204 -27.78 14.76 -10.08
CA LYS A 204 -27.52 16.19 -10.24
C LYS A 204 -26.84 16.53 -11.56
N MET A 205 -25.87 15.72 -11.98
CA MET A 205 -25.21 15.89 -13.27
C MET A 205 -26.21 15.76 -14.43
N ALA A 206 -27.07 14.73 -14.39
CA ALA A 206 -28.09 14.52 -15.42
C ALA A 206 -29.08 15.69 -15.51
N GLU A 207 -29.58 16.18 -14.37
CA GLU A 207 -30.51 17.33 -14.30
C GLU A 207 -29.92 18.65 -14.83
N ASN A 208 -28.60 18.80 -14.73
CA ASN A 208 -27.89 20.02 -15.13
C ASN A 208 -27.16 19.86 -16.47
N TYR A 209 -27.31 18.73 -17.16
CA TYR A 209 -26.59 18.47 -18.40
C TYR A 209 -27.04 19.47 -19.48
N PRO A 210 -26.11 20.14 -20.19
CA PRO A 210 -26.49 21.20 -21.12
C PRO A 210 -27.24 20.66 -22.33
N VAL A 211 -28.42 21.24 -22.60
CA VAL A 211 -29.34 20.79 -23.66
C VAL A 211 -28.72 20.84 -25.06
N GLU A 212 -27.75 21.72 -25.29
CA GLU A 212 -26.98 21.82 -26.53
C GLU A 212 -26.11 20.58 -26.81
N PHE A 213 -25.77 19.82 -25.77
CA PHE A 213 -25.00 18.59 -25.86
C PHE A 213 -25.86 17.32 -25.70
N GLY A 214 -27.15 17.49 -25.37
CA GLY A 214 -28.13 16.41 -25.24
C GLY A 214 -28.92 16.52 -23.94
N SER A 215 -29.85 15.59 -23.72
CA SER A 215 -30.53 15.43 -22.45
C SER A 215 -30.16 14.08 -21.84
N VAL A 216 -29.81 14.09 -20.55
CA VAL A 216 -29.55 12.87 -19.79
C VAL A 216 -30.73 12.68 -18.85
N LYS A 217 -31.45 11.58 -19.01
CA LYS A 217 -32.59 11.24 -18.16
C LYS A 217 -32.27 9.98 -17.37
N MET A 218 -32.54 10.01 -16.07
CA MET A 218 -32.37 8.86 -15.18
C MET A 218 -33.73 8.38 -14.68
N ASP A 219 -34.25 7.31 -15.27
CA ASP A 219 -35.55 6.73 -14.91
C ASP A 219 -35.37 5.53 -13.97
N PRO A 220 -36.39 5.18 -13.15
CA PRO A 220 -36.36 3.93 -12.38
C PRO A 220 -36.26 2.70 -13.30
N TYR A 221 -35.27 1.84 -13.06
CA TYR A 221 -35.13 0.59 -13.82
C TYR A 221 -36.02 -0.49 -13.20
N GLU A 222 -36.93 -1.08 -14.00
CA GLU A 222 -37.89 -2.12 -13.56
C GLU A 222 -38.67 -1.76 -12.28
N GLY A 223 -38.99 -0.47 -12.09
CA GLY A 223 -39.69 0.00 -10.87
C GLY A 223 -38.83 0.02 -9.61
N SER A 224 -37.53 -0.32 -9.69
CA SER A 224 -36.62 -0.34 -8.56
C SER A 224 -36.29 1.08 -8.06
N PRO A 225 -36.39 1.35 -6.75
CA PRO A 225 -35.86 2.59 -6.18
C PRO A 225 -34.33 2.59 -6.11
N LYS A 226 -33.69 1.40 -6.19
CA LYS A 226 -32.24 1.22 -6.06
C LYS A 226 -31.51 1.39 -7.38
N SER A 227 -32.16 1.04 -8.48
CA SER A 227 -31.57 1.10 -9.81
C SER A 227 -32.16 2.24 -10.62
N ARG A 228 -31.31 2.89 -11.41
CA ARG A 228 -31.71 3.93 -12.37
C ARG A 228 -31.11 3.59 -13.72
N ILE A 229 -31.85 3.79 -14.79
CA ILE A 229 -31.40 3.58 -16.16
C ILE A 229 -31.25 4.92 -16.89
N ILE A 230 -30.21 5.02 -17.70
CA ILE A 230 -30.06 6.04 -18.73
C ILE A 230 -30.47 5.39 -20.05
N GLU A 231 -31.75 5.53 -20.39
CA GLU A 231 -32.39 4.83 -21.53
C GLU A 231 -31.63 5.04 -22.85
N GLN A 232 -31.12 6.25 -23.08
CA GLN A 232 -30.41 6.59 -24.31
C GLN A 232 -29.08 5.84 -24.49
N ARG A 233 -28.57 5.23 -23.41
CA ARG A 233 -27.27 4.54 -23.37
C ARG A 233 -27.38 3.09 -22.92
N ASP A 234 -28.58 2.64 -22.54
CA ASP A 234 -28.81 1.34 -21.90
C ASP A 234 -27.88 1.11 -20.69
N CYS A 235 -27.63 2.15 -19.90
CA CYS A 235 -26.71 2.09 -18.76
C CYS A 235 -27.48 2.10 -17.45
N VAL A 236 -27.32 1.05 -16.64
CA VAL A 236 -27.95 0.94 -15.32
C VAL A 236 -26.96 1.34 -14.22
N ILE A 237 -27.42 2.19 -13.29
CA ILE A 237 -26.72 2.61 -12.09
C ILE A 237 -27.46 2.08 -10.87
N THR A 238 -26.89 1.07 -10.22
CA THR A 238 -27.47 0.39 -9.05
C THR A 238 -26.74 0.79 -7.77
N ILE A 239 -27.47 0.78 -6.64
CA ILE A 239 -26.88 0.95 -5.31
C ILE A 239 -26.98 -0.35 -4.50
N GLY A 240 -25.94 -0.64 -3.74
CA GLY A 240 -25.85 -1.78 -2.84
C GLY A 240 -25.36 -1.39 -1.44
N SER A 241 -25.32 -2.37 -0.55
CA SER A 241 -24.75 -2.20 0.79
C SER A 241 -24.00 -3.42 1.27
N MET A 242 -22.94 -3.22 2.04
CA MET A 242 -22.22 -4.32 2.69
C MET A 242 -23.12 -5.14 3.61
N GLN A 243 -24.12 -4.52 4.25
CA GLN A 243 -25.09 -5.22 5.09
C GLN A 243 -26.03 -6.18 4.35
N LYS A 244 -26.05 -6.17 3.00
CA LYS A 244 -26.93 -6.99 2.15
C LYS A 244 -26.22 -7.42 0.86
N PRO A 245 -25.09 -8.18 0.94
CA PRO A 245 -24.25 -8.51 -0.20
C PRO A 245 -24.96 -9.40 -1.24
N GLU A 246 -25.91 -10.23 -0.81
CA GLU A 246 -26.64 -11.18 -1.65
C GLU A 246 -27.37 -10.52 -2.83
N ASN A 247 -27.84 -9.29 -2.65
CA ASN A 247 -28.57 -8.56 -3.68
C ASN A 247 -27.68 -8.10 -4.83
N LEU A 248 -26.36 -8.20 -4.72
CA LEU A 248 -25.42 -7.68 -5.72
C LEU A 248 -25.04 -8.71 -6.79
N ARG A 249 -25.31 -10.01 -6.54
CA ARG A 249 -24.88 -11.12 -7.41
C ARG A 249 -25.62 -11.22 -8.74
N THR A 250 -26.81 -10.65 -8.82
CA THR A 250 -27.72 -10.86 -9.96
C THR A 250 -27.53 -9.84 -11.09
N PHE A 251 -26.66 -8.85 -10.90
CA PHE A 251 -26.47 -7.78 -11.87
C PHE A 251 -25.28 -8.06 -12.77
N ASP A 252 -25.47 -7.82 -14.07
CA ASP A 252 -24.36 -7.57 -14.99
C ASP A 252 -23.74 -6.22 -14.61
N ILE A 253 -22.46 -6.22 -14.23
CA ILE A 253 -21.75 -5.05 -13.71
C ILE A 253 -20.41 -4.96 -14.41
N ALA A 254 -20.12 -3.79 -14.99
CA ALA A 254 -18.80 -3.50 -15.57
C ALA A 254 -17.98 -2.53 -14.69
N MET A 255 -18.65 -1.80 -13.80
CA MET A 255 -18.00 -0.79 -12.95
C MET A 255 -18.50 -0.83 -11.50
N ALA A 256 -17.60 -0.82 -10.53
CA ALA A 256 -17.92 -0.77 -9.11
C ALA A 256 -17.17 0.35 -8.38
N HIS A 257 -17.93 1.13 -7.60
CA HIS A 257 -17.39 2.09 -6.64
C HIS A 257 -17.74 1.61 -5.23
N LEU A 258 -16.74 1.09 -4.53
CA LEU A 258 -16.85 0.63 -3.15
C LEU A 258 -16.31 1.75 -2.25
N SER A 259 -17.22 2.43 -1.56
CA SER A 259 -16.92 3.65 -0.81
C SER A 259 -16.97 3.42 0.70
N GLU A 260 -16.05 4.07 1.40
CA GLU A 260 -15.81 3.95 2.84
C GLU A 260 -15.61 2.49 3.31
N VAL A 261 -14.85 1.71 2.52
CA VAL A 261 -14.63 0.26 2.73
C VAL A 261 -14.02 -0.06 4.10
N GLY A 262 -13.12 0.79 4.62
CA GLY A 262 -12.52 0.64 5.94
C GLY A 262 -13.51 0.85 7.10
N LEU A 263 -14.73 1.33 6.82
CA LEU A 263 -15.79 1.50 7.82
C LEU A 263 -16.82 0.36 7.80
N TRP A 264 -16.71 -0.58 6.86
CA TRP A 264 -17.67 -1.66 6.72
C TRP A 264 -17.58 -2.59 7.92
N LYS A 265 -18.74 -2.92 8.51
CA LYS A 265 -18.81 -3.69 9.75
C LYS A 265 -19.07 -5.16 9.48
N GLU A 266 -18.13 -6.01 9.85
CA GLU A 266 -18.36 -7.44 9.91
C GLU A 266 -19.48 -7.77 10.90
N THR A 267 -20.41 -8.64 10.49
CA THR A 267 -21.48 -9.14 11.33
C THR A 267 -21.60 -10.65 11.18
N MET A 268 -22.29 -11.32 12.09
CA MET A 268 -22.49 -12.78 12.03
C MET A 268 -23.09 -13.18 10.68
N GLY A 269 -22.30 -13.87 9.85
CA GLY A 269 -22.70 -14.34 8.52
C GLY A 269 -22.55 -13.33 7.37
N LYS A 270 -21.96 -12.13 7.59
CA LYS A 270 -21.70 -11.15 6.53
C LYS A 270 -20.34 -10.48 6.71
N LYS A 271 -19.48 -10.65 5.72
CA LYS A 271 -18.13 -10.11 5.68
C LYS A 271 -17.91 -9.22 4.45
N PRO A 272 -17.01 -8.21 4.50
CA PRO A 272 -16.61 -7.43 3.33
C PRO A 272 -16.20 -8.29 2.13
N GLU A 273 -15.59 -9.44 2.38
CA GLU A 273 -15.19 -10.44 1.38
C GLU A 273 -16.40 -10.95 0.58
N ASP A 274 -17.57 -11.10 1.20
CA ASP A 274 -18.79 -11.56 0.53
C ASP A 274 -19.28 -10.53 -0.51
N VAL A 275 -19.13 -9.24 -0.21
CA VAL A 275 -19.43 -8.14 -1.14
C VAL A 275 -18.47 -8.20 -2.33
N MET A 276 -17.18 -8.39 -2.06
CA MET A 276 -16.16 -8.45 -3.10
C MET A 276 -16.38 -9.65 -4.00
N GLN A 277 -16.66 -10.84 -3.44
CA GLN A 277 -17.00 -12.02 -4.21
C GLN A 277 -18.25 -11.78 -5.08
N SER A 278 -19.25 -11.08 -4.53
CA SER A 278 -20.53 -10.84 -5.23
C SER A 278 -20.44 -9.76 -6.31
N VAL A 279 -19.60 -8.74 -6.13
CA VAL A 279 -19.47 -7.60 -7.07
C VAL A 279 -18.32 -7.83 -8.05
N ILE A 280 -17.12 -8.12 -7.54
CA ILE A 280 -15.93 -8.28 -8.38
C ILE A 280 -15.98 -9.59 -9.14
N GLY A 281 -16.58 -10.64 -8.58
CA GLY A 281 -16.81 -11.89 -9.29
C GLY A 281 -17.64 -11.72 -10.57
N SER A 282 -18.45 -10.66 -10.66
CA SER A 282 -19.26 -10.34 -11.84
C SER A 282 -18.57 -9.39 -12.82
N ILE A 283 -17.49 -8.72 -12.44
CA ILE A 283 -16.80 -7.74 -13.29
C ILE A 283 -15.65 -8.44 -14.01
N SER A 284 -15.72 -8.46 -15.34
CA SER A 284 -14.66 -9.04 -16.17
C SER A 284 -13.34 -8.28 -16.04
N SER A 285 -12.24 -8.92 -16.44
CA SER A 285 -10.90 -8.31 -16.50
C SER A 285 -10.60 -7.73 -17.88
N ASP A 286 -11.62 -7.13 -18.52
CA ASP A 286 -11.51 -6.50 -19.83
C ASP A 286 -11.16 -5.00 -19.73
N PRO A 287 -10.62 -4.39 -20.80
CA PRO A 287 -10.42 -2.94 -20.88
C PRO A 287 -11.72 -2.18 -20.57
N MET A 288 -11.60 -0.94 -20.08
CA MET A 288 -12.74 -0.07 -19.70
C MET A 288 -13.63 -0.55 -18.54
N THR A 289 -13.36 -1.71 -17.95
CA THR A 289 -13.96 -2.09 -16.65
C THR A 289 -13.28 -1.32 -15.51
N LEU A 290 -14.03 -0.99 -14.46
CA LEU A 290 -13.52 -0.14 -13.38
C LEU A 290 -13.89 -0.68 -12.00
N VAL A 291 -12.92 -0.90 -11.13
CA VAL A 291 -13.17 -1.14 -9.70
C VAL A 291 -12.36 -0.16 -8.86
N ALA A 292 -13.06 0.68 -8.10
CA ALA A 292 -12.45 1.65 -7.20
C ALA A 292 -12.88 1.35 -5.76
N LEU A 293 -11.91 1.02 -4.91
CA LEU A 293 -12.08 0.93 -3.46
C LEU A 293 -11.54 2.22 -2.85
N GLU A 294 -12.35 2.94 -2.08
CA GLU A 294 -11.90 4.12 -1.37
C GLU A 294 -12.37 4.11 0.08
N SER A 295 -11.54 4.63 0.98
CA SER A 295 -11.95 4.86 2.37
C SER A 295 -11.05 5.88 3.05
N THR A 296 -11.57 6.58 4.06
CA THR A 296 -10.67 6.98 5.15
C THR A 296 -10.17 5.72 5.83
N ALA A 297 -8.87 5.53 5.99
CA ALA A 297 -8.39 4.36 6.71
C ALA A 297 -8.84 4.47 8.18
N LYS A 298 -9.39 3.37 8.68
CA LYS A 298 -9.74 3.18 10.09
C LYS A 298 -9.52 1.72 10.40
N GLY A 299 -8.80 1.44 11.47
CA GLY A 299 -8.49 0.07 11.88
C GLY A 299 -7.36 -0.52 11.06
N VAL A 300 -6.44 -1.19 11.76
CA VAL A 300 -5.39 -2.01 11.19
C VAL A 300 -5.89 -3.46 11.18
N GLY A 301 -5.46 -4.26 10.20
CA GLY A 301 -5.81 -5.69 10.13
C GLY A 301 -7.19 -6.00 9.55
N ASN A 302 -8.04 -4.99 9.33
CA ASN A 302 -9.31 -5.20 8.66
C ASN A 302 -9.15 -5.47 7.15
N PHE A 303 -10.26 -5.85 6.51
CA PHE A 303 -10.32 -6.14 5.09
C PHE A 303 -9.67 -5.05 4.20
N PHE A 304 -9.97 -3.78 4.46
CA PHE A 304 -9.45 -2.68 3.65
C PHE A 304 -7.94 -2.49 3.81
N HIS A 305 -7.43 -2.64 5.04
CA HIS A 305 -5.99 -2.60 5.31
C HIS A 305 -5.25 -3.74 4.59
N LYS A 306 -5.78 -4.97 4.65
CA LYS A 306 -5.20 -6.13 3.96
C LYS A 306 -5.11 -5.90 2.45
N ARG A 307 -6.21 -5.43 1.83
CA ARG A 307 -6.22 -5.08 0.40
C ARG A 307 -5.27 -3.95 0.04
N TRP A 308 -5.10 -2.99 0.94
CA TRP A 308 -4.13 -1.91 0.75
C TRP A 308 -2.69 -2.45 0.75
N LEU A 309 -2.35 -3.32 1.70
CA LEU A 309 -1.04 -3.97 1.76
C LEU A 309 -0.79 -4.85 0.53
N ASP A 310 -1.79 -5.63 0.09
CA ASP A 310 -1.68 -6.45 -1.14
C ASP A 310 -1.36 -5.59 -2.37
N ALA A 311 -2.03 -4.43 -2.51
CA ALA A 311 -1.78 -3.49 -3.60
C ALA A 311 -0.41 -2.81 -3.47
N LYS A 312 -0.04 -2.35 -2.26
CA LYS A 312 1.25 -1.71 -1.97
C LYS A 312 2.43 -2.63 -2.25
N ASN A 313 2.28 -3.92 -1.93
CA ASN A 313 3.32 -4.94 -2.09
C ASN A 313 3.29 -5.63 -3.46
N GLY A 314 2.40 -5.20 -4.38
CA GLY A 314 2.31 -5.75 -5.74
C GLY A 314 1.72 -7.16 -5.83
N VAL A 315 1.08 -7.64 -4.76
CA VAL A 315 0.41 -8.95 -4.69
C VAL A 315 -0.93 -8.92 -5.43
N SER A 316 -1.62 -7.77 -5.42
CA SER A 316 -2.88 -7.57 -6.16
C SER A 316 -2.71 -6.70 -7.40
N GLY A 317 -3.60 -6.86 -8.39
CA GLY A 317 -3.66 -6.01 -9.58
C GLY A 317 -4.21 -4.59 -9.35
N TYR A 318 -4.42 -4.17 -8.10
CA TYR A 318 -4.91 -2.84 -7.76
C TYR A 318 -3.76 -1.85 -7.64
N PHE A 319 -3.90 -0.67 -8.24
CA PHE A 319 -2.99 0.43 -8.01
C PHE A 319 -3.27 1.10 -6.65
N PRO A 320 -2.27 1.19 -5.74
CA PRO A 320 -2.44 1.88 -4.45
C PRO A 320 -2.23 3.39 -4.60
N LEU A 321 -3.26 4.18 -4.32
CA LEU A 321 -3.18 5.64 -4.29
C LEU A 321 -3.43 6.20 -2.88
N PHE A 322 -2.40 6.85 -2.32
CA PHE A 322 -2.55 7.59 -1.05
C PHE A 322 -2.71 9.10 -1.30
N VAL A 323 -3.75 9.69 -0.70
CA VAL A 323 -4.03 11.13 -0.76
C VAL A 323 -3.83 11.76 0.62
N PRO A 324 -2.64 12.36 0.90
CA PRO A 324 -2.37 13.03 2.16
C PRO A 324 -3.14 14.34 2.29
N TRP A 325 -3.36 14.79 3.53
CA TRP A 325 -4.03 16.06 3.79
C TRP A 325 -3.27 17.25 3.18
N PHE A 326 -1.94 17.30 3.30
CA PHE A 326 -1.16 18.44 2.80
C PHE A 326 -1.14 18.54 1.27
N GLY A 327 -1.60 17.51 0.56
CA GLY A 327 -1.81 17.55 -0.89
C GLY A 327 -3.13 18.22 -1.33
N ILE A 328 -3.97 18.64 -0.37
CA ILE A 328 -5.29 19.24 -0.62
C ILE A 328 -5.21 20.74 -0.34
N GLU A 329 -5.59 21.54 -1.32
CA GLU A 329 -5.44 23.00 -1.32
C GLU A 329 -6.23 23.70 -0.20
N ASN A 330 -7.25 23.03 0.34
CA ASN A 330 -8.05 23.53 1.45
C ASN A 330 -7.32 23.50 2.80
N TYR A 331 -6.23 22.74 2.93
CA TYR A 331 -5.49 22.57 4.18
C TYR A 331 -4.20 23.39 4.16
N GLN A 332 -4.33 24.65 3.75
CA GLN A 332 -3.26 25.63 3.66
C GLN A 332 -3.61 26.86 4.49
N LYS A 333 -2.68 27.36 5.30
CA LYS A 333 -2.88 28.58 6.09
C LYS A 333 -1.64 29.46 6.11
N LYS A 334 -1.81 30.72 5.69
CA LYS A 334 -0.77 31.75 5.75
C LYS A 334 -0.21 31.90 7.16
N LEU A 335 1.11 32.02 7.24
CA LEU A 335 1.83 32.28 8.48
C LEU A 335 1.61 33.74 8.90
N SER A 336 1.47 33.98 10.21
CA SER A 336 1.45 35.34 10.77
C SER A 336 2.84 35.89 11.08
N GLU A 337 3.83 35.00 11.17
CA GLU A 337 5.24 35.29 11.44
C GLU A 337 6.10 35.07 10.19
N THR A 338 7.38 35.44 10.25
CA THR A 338 8.31 35.19 9.13
C THR A 338 8.62 33.70 8.99
N TYR A 339 9.01 33.25 7.78
CA TYR A 339 9.40 31.84 7.59
C TYR A 339 10.56 31.42 8.50
N ALA A 340 11.55 32.29 8.71
CA ALA A 340 12.70 31.99 9.56
C ALA A 340 12.28 31.74 11.02
N GLU A 341 11.38 32.57 11.57
CA GLU A 341 10.85 32.41 12.92
C GLU A 341 10.03 31.12 13.06
N PHE A 342 9.19 30.81 12.07
CA PHE A 342 8.38 29.60 12.07
C PHE A 342 9.25 28.33 12.00
N ILE A 343 10.23 28.31 11.09
CA ILE A 343 11.19 27.20 10.94
C ILE A 343 11.95 26.98 12.26
N GLY A 344 12.34 28.06 12.95
CA GLY A 344 12.99 27.98 14.26
C GLY A 344 12.14 27.34 15.37
N LYS A 345 10.81 27.25 15.18
CA LYS A 345 9.84 26.67 16.12
C LYS A 345 9.34 25.28 15.69
N MET A 346 9.85 24.72 14.59
CA MET A 346 9.44 23.40 14.12
C MET A 346 9.97 22.31 15.04
N ASP A 347 9.07 21.44 15.49
CA ASP A 347 9.42 20.25 16.27
C ASP A 347 9.72 19.04 15.36
N SER A 348 10.05 17.90 15.96
CA SER A 348 10.40 16.68 15.21
C SER A 348 9.31 16.20 14.26
N TYR A 349 8.03 16.42 14.60
CA TYR A 349 6.92 16.00 13.77
C TYR A 349 6.69 17.00 12.63
N ASP A 350 6.85 18.30 12.86
CA ASP A 350 6.84 19.30 11.80
C ASP A 350 7.91 19.01 10.73
N TRP A 351 9.11 18.61 11.16
CA TRP A 351 10.18 18.20 10.24
C TRP A 351 9.86 16.90 9.49
N PHE A 352 9.16 15.97 10.13
CA PHE A 352 8.63 14.80 9.46
C PHE A 352 7.63 15.18 8.36
N LEU A 353 6.63 16.03 8.67
CA LEU A 353 5.68 16.55 7.67
C LEU A 353 6.38 17.26 6.51
N TRP A 354 7.38 18.08 6.82
CA TRP A 354 8.21 18.74 5.81
C TRP A 354 8.93 17.74 4.91
N SER A 355 9.50 16.66 5.49
CA SER A 355 10.18 15.60 4.72
C SER A 355 9.24 14.84 3.80
N LEU A 356 7.94 14.76 4.13
CA LEU A 356 6.91 14.14 3.29
C LEU A 356 6.43 15.03 2.13
N GLY A 357 6.83 16.30 2.09
CA GLY A 357 6.42 17.24 1.04
C GLY A 357 5.42 18.31 1.48
N ALA A 358 5.08 18.41 2.76
CA ALA A 358 4.19 19.48 3.23
C ALA A 358 4.81 20.88 3.05
N THR A 359 3.98 21.86 2.71
CA THR A 359 4.35 23.28 2.74
C THR A 359 4.40 23.80 4.18
N LEU A 360 5.12 24.89 4.43
CA LEU A 360 5.11 25.57 5.73
C LEU A 360 3.71 26.09 6.08
N GLU A 361 2.93 26.52 5.08
CA GLU A 361 1.53 26.91 5.20
C GLU A 361 0.63 25.73 5.58
N GLY A 362 0.92 24.54 5.06
CA GLY A 362 0.24 23.31 5.43
C GLY A 362 0.55 22.94 6.88
N ILE A 363 1.84 22.92 7.26
CA ILE A 363 2.26 22.62 8.64
C ILE A 363 1.64 23.62 9.61
N ASN A 364 1.63 24.91 9.28
CA ASN A 364 0.96 25.93 10.08
C ASN A 364 -0.55 25.66 10.22
N TRP A 365 -1.24 25.29 9.13
CA TRP A 365 -2.63 24.87 9.19
C TRP A 365 -2.83 23.68 10.15
N TYR A 366 -1.96 22.66 10.08
CA TYR A 366 -2.05 21.46 10.91
C TYR A 366 -1.93 21.79 12.40
N LYS A 367 -0.89 22.54 12.77
CA LYS A 367 -0.64 22.97 14.16
C LYS A 367 -1.80 23.79 14.71
N GLU A 368 -2.30 24.75 13.92
CA GLU A 368 -3.38 25.60 14.38
C GLU A 368 -4.71 24.85 14.47
N HIS A 369 -5.03 24.00 13.49
CA HIS A 369 -6.24 23.18 13.51
C HIS A 369 -6.24 22.25 14.73
N LYS A 370 -5.15 21.53 14.97
CA LYS A 370 -4.96 20.68 16.15
C LYS A 370 -5.20 21.45 17.45
N ARG A 371 -4.57 22.61 17.62
CA ARG A 371 -4.69 23.45 18.82
C ARG A 371 -6.11 24.00 19.00
N ARG A 372 -6.72 24.49 17.93
CA ARG A 372 -8.05 25.13 17.95
C ARG A 372 -9.16 24.14 18.27
N GLU A 373 -9.12 22.97 17.64
CA GLU A 373 -10.10 21.89 17.85
C GLU A 373 -9.78 21.01 19.07
N ARG A 374 -8.64 21.25 19.75
CA ARG A 374 -8.14 20.47 20.90
C ARG A 374 -8.04 18.97 20.58
N LEU A 375 -7.52 18.65 19.40
CA LEU A 375 -7.31 17.27 18.95
C LEU A 375 -5.93 16.76 19.43
N ASP A 376 -5.86 15.48 19.77
CA ASP A 376 -4.60 14.78 19.97
C ASP A 376 -4.02 14.29 18.64
N ASP A 377 -2.78 13.80 18.66
CA ASP A 377 -2.09 13.31 17.46
C ASP A 377 -2.86 12.17 16.78
N TRP A 378 -3.41 11.24 17.56
CA TRP A 378 -4.20 10.14 17.04
C TRP A 378 -5.43 10.62 16.25
N ARG A 379 -6.23 11.55 16.79
CA ARG A 379 -7.38 12.10 16.05
C ARG A 379 -6.93 12.88 14.81
N MET A 380 -5.84 13.65 14.92
CA MET A 380 -5.31 14.39 13.78
C MET A 380 -4.86 13.45 12.66
N GLN A 381 -4.13 12.39 12.98
CA GLN A 381 -3.61 11.43 12.01
C GLN A 381 -4.72 10.57 11.40
N SER A 382 -5.75 10.18 12.18
CA SER A 382 -6.89 9.44 11.63
C SER A 382 -7.76 10.28 10.67
N GLU A 383 -7.93 11.58 10.95
CA GLU A 383 -8.78 12.47 10.16
C GLU A 383 -8.02 13.11 8.98
N PHE A 384 -6.75 13.46 9.23
CA PHE A 384 -5.82 14.14 8.35
C PHE A 384 -4.48 13.38 8.33
N PRO A 385 -4.46 12.16 7.76
CA PRO A 385 -3.25 11.35 7.69
C PRO A 385 -2.22 11.95 6.73
N SER A 386 -0.96 11.95 7.14
CA SER A 386 0.19 12.42 6.36
C SER A 386 0.87 11.27 5.61
N THR A 387 0.70 10.04 6.10
CA THR A 387 1.07 8.78 5.42
C THR A 387 -0.08 7.77 5.46
N ALA A 388 -0.04 6.73 4.62
CA ALA A 388 -1.06 5.68 4.67
C ALA A 388 -1.01 4.94 6.02
N GLU A 389 0.19 4.77 6.58
CA GLU A 389 0.43 4.15 7.89
C GLU A 389 -0.19 4.98 9.02
N GLU A 390 -0.15 6.32 8.95
CA GLU A 390 -0.89 7.18 9.89
C GLU A 390 -2.41 7.06 9.73
N ALA A 391 -2.87 6.73 8.54
CA ALA A 391 -4.29 6.55 8.27
C ALA A 391 -4.79 5.22 8.88
N PHE A 392 -4.01 4.15 8.76
CA PHE A 392 -4.28 2.85 9.39
C PHE A 392 -3.81 2.86 10.85
N GLN A 393 -4.59 3.51 11.71
CA GLN A 393 -4.36 3.49 13.15
C GLN A 393 -5.26 2.50 13.86
N SER A 394 -4.69 1.89 14.90
CA SER A 394 -5.42 1.06 15.85
C SER A 394 -6.08 1.91 16.92
N THR A 395 -7.05 1.33 17.63
CA THR A 395 -7.69 1.97 18.79
C THR A 395 -6.81 1.91 20.04
N GLY A 396 -5.81 1.02 20.10
CA GLY A 396 -4.84 0.92 21.18
C GLY A 396 -3.61 1.81 21.00
N ARG A 397 -2.75 1.82 22.02
CA ARG A 397 -1.47 2.55 21.96
C ARG A 397 -0.47 1.70 21.19
N ARG A 398 0.04 2.17 20.05
CA ARG A 398 1.12 1.50 19.32
C ARG A 398 2.29 1.20 20.25
N CYS A 399 2.81 -0.02 20.17
CA CYS A 399 3.97 -0.43 20.95
C CYS A 399 5.26 0.20 20.41
N PHE A 400 5.39 0.24 19.08
CA PHE A 400 6.50 0.85 18.37
C PHE A 400 6.11 2.26 17.90
N ALA A 401 6.99 3.24 18.12
CA ALA A 401 6.68 4.61 17.71
C ALA A 401 6.80 4.77 16.17
N PRO A 402 5.82 5.40 15.49
CA PRO A 402 5.78 5.48 14.03
C PRO A 402 7.06 6.04 13.40
N GLN A 403 7.69 7.03 14.04
CA GLN A 403 8.93 7.64 13.54
C GLN A 403 10.12 6.66 13.53
N HIS A 404 10.15 5.70 14.44
CA HIS A 404 11.22 4.70 14.52
C HIS A 404 10.97 3.58 13.51
N VAL A 405 9.73 3.10 13.38
CA VAL A 405 9.34 2.12 12.34
C VAL A 405 9.60 2.71 10.94
N ALA A 406 9.19 3.96 10.69
CA ALA A 406 9.44 4.65 9.43
C ALA A 406 10.93 4.84 9.12
N LYS A 407 11.79 4.91 10.15
CA LYS A 407 13.24 4.98 9.99
C LYS A 407 13.83 3.60 9.66
N SER A 408 13.44 2.55 10.39
CA SER A 408 13.81 1.15 10.09
C SER A 408 13.42 0.76 8.66
N ARG A 409 12.21 1.16 8.24
CA ARG A 409 11.66 0.94 6.89
C ARG A 409 12.54 1.50 5.77
N ARG A 410 13.43 2.46 6.03
CA ARG A 410 14.38 2.99 5.03
C ARG A 410 15.45 1.98 4.63
N ASN A 411 15.69 0.97 5.47
CA ASN A 411 16.60 -0.12 5.16
C ASN A 411 15.94 -1.21 4.33
N ASN A 412 14.60 -1.26 4.27
CA ASN A 412 13.90 -2.29 3.52
C ASN A 412 14.26 -2.24 2.03
N ARG A 413 14.42 -3.43 1.44
CA ARG A 413 14.75 -3.59 0.02
C ARG A 413 14.13 -4.87 -0.53
N PRO A 414 13.93 -5.00 -1.85
CA PRO A 414 13.47 -6.26 -2.43
C PRO A 414 14.44 -7.41 -2.10
N PRO A 415 13.93 -8.63 -1.86
CA PRO A 415 14.75 -9.82 -1.68
C PRO A 415 15.52 -10.14 -2.96
N ILE A 416 16.72 -10.69 -2.83
CA ILE A 416 17.54 -11.16 -3.96
C ILE A 416 17.09 -12.54 -4.46
N PHE A 417 16.35 -13.27 -3.63
CA PHE A 417 15.79 -14.58 -3.94
C PHE A 417 14.43 -14.77 -3.26
N ILE A 418 13.47 -15.30 -4.03
CA ILE A 418 12.17 -15.80 -3.57
C ILE A 418 12.03 -17.22 -4.11
N GLY A 419 11.73 -18.17 -3.24
CA GLY A 419 11.65 -19.58 -3.63
C GLY A 419 11.54 -20.51 -2.44
N GLU A 420 12.18 -21.68 -2.54
CA GLU A 420 12.27 -22.65 -1.46
C GLU A 420 13.64 -23.34 -1.34
N ILE A 421 13.85 -24.01 -0.20
CA ILE A 421 14.98 -24.93 0.01
C ILE A 421 14.51 -26.38 -0.14
N PHE A 422 15.25 -27.14 -0.96
CA PHE A 422 15.10 -28.57 -1.13
C PHE A 422 16.38 -29.32 -0.76
N ALA A 423 16.23 -30.54 -0.25
CA ALA A 423 17.31 -31.47 0.06
C ALA A 423 16.98 -32.86 -0.51
N ASP A 424 17.79 -33.88 -0.22
CA ASP A 424 17.51 -35.27 -0.61
C ASP A 424 16.24 -35.84 0.06
N SER A 425 15.86 -35.32 1.24
CA SER A 425 14.60 -35.62 1.93
C SER A 425 14.07 -34.40 2.69
N ASP A 426 12.78 -34.42 3.03
CA ASP A 426 12.16 -33.37 3.86
C ASP A 426 12.37 -33.57 5.36
N ARG A 427 12.82 -34.76 5.80
CA ARG A 427 13.03 -35.15 7.21
C ARG A 427 14.21 -36.09 7.39
N GLY A 428 14.70 -36.21 8.62
CA GLY A 428 15.73 -37.18 9.02
C GLY A 428 17.15 -36.80 8.57
N GLU A 429 18.09 -37.74 8.71
CA GLU A 429 19.53 -37.51 8.50
C GLU A 429 19.89 -36.95 7.10
N THR A 430 19.10 -37.27 6.07
CA THR A 430 19.35 -36.80 4.69
C THR A 430 18.73 -35.45 4.38
N CYS A 431 18.03 -34.81 5.33
CA CYS A 431 17.40 -33.51 5.11
C CYS A 431 18.41 -32.36 4.94
N THR A 432 19.68 -32.58 5.28
CA THR A 432 20.78 -31.62 5.10
C THR A 432 21.72 -31.98 3.94
N LYS A 433 21.43 -33.05 3.19
CA LYS A 433 22.25 -33.50 2.05
C LYS A 433 21.75 -32.85 0.75
N ASN A 434 22.70 -32.45 -0.10
CA ASN A 434 22.47 -31.80 -1.40
C ASN A 434 21.46 -30.63 -1.37
N MET A 435 21.53 -29.82 -0.30
CA MET A 435 20.65 -28.67 -0.13
C MET A 435 20.83 -27.66 -1.25
N ARG A 436 19.72 -27.20 -1.83
CA ARG A 436 19.71 -26.23 -2.92
C ARG A 436 18.56 -25.23 -2.76
N PHE A 437 18.83 -24.01 -3.20
CA PHE A 437 17.83 -22.97 -3.37
C PHE A 437 17.18 -23.09 -4.75
N GLU A 438 15.86 -23.13 -4.81
CA GLU A 438 15.10 -23.19 -6.05
C GLU A 438 14.09 -22.05 -6.13
N LYS A 439 14.18 -21.24 -7.19
CA LYS A 439 13.30 -20.07 -7.36
C LYS A 439 11.89 -20.52 -7.71
N THR A 440 10.92 -20.04 -6.97
CA THR A 440 9.48 -20.24 -7.24
C THR A 440 8.75 -18.92 -6.99
N ALA A 441 7.83 -18.56 -7.88
CA ALA A 441 7.09 -17.31 -7.76
C ALA A 441 6.21 -17.28 -6.49
N ASP A 442 5.73 -18.45 -6.08
CA ASP A 442 4.88 -18.67 -4.90
C ASP A 442 5.67 -19.25 -3.71
N GLY A 443 6.99 -19.05 -3.67
CA GLY A 443 7.86 -19.59 -2.63
C GLY A 443 7.66 -18.93 -1.26
N CYS A 444 7.79 -19.73 -0.20
CA CYS A 444 7.68 -19.28 1.20
C CYS A 444 9.00 -18.77 1.79
N LEU A 445 10.11 -18.81 1.05
CA LEU A 445 11.42 -18.32 1.49
C LEU A 445 11.83 -17.04 0.76
N TRP A 446 12.09 -15.99 1.52
CA TRP A 446 12.63 -14.71 1.04
C TRP A 446 14.04 -14.52 1.61
N VAL A 447 15.00 -14.24 0.74
CA VAL A 447 16.42 -14.07 1.12
C VAL A 447 16.94 -12.73 0.61
N TRP A 448 17.60 -11.99 1.50
CA TRP A 448 18.25 -10.69 1.24
C TRP A 448 19.78 -10.81 1.20
N ALA A 449 20.36 -11.79 1.88
CA ALA A 449 21.76 -12.16 1.72
C ALA A 449 21.90 -13.69 1.78
N MET A 450 22.57 -14.26 0.78
CA MET A 450 22.85 -15.70 0.73
C MET A 450 23.82 -16.09 1.86
N PRO A 451 23.82 -17.36 2.31
CA PRO A 451 24.82 -17.83 3.25
C PRO A 451 26.24 -17.61 2.73
N ASP A 452 27.10 -17.08 3.60
CA ASP A 452 28.50 -16.83 3.29
C ASP A 452 29.40 -17.83 4.02
N ASN A 453 30.02 -18.71 3.23
CA ASN A 453 30.89 -19.78 3.70
C ASN A 453 32.37 -19.50 3.41
N ALA A 454 32.75 -18.26 3.04
CA ALA A 454 34.14 -17.91 2.76
C ALA A 454 35.03 -18.06 4.00
N GLU A 455 34.49 -17.76 5.19
CA GLU A 455 35.15 -17.93 6.48
C GLU A 455 34.25 -18.72 7.45
N ILE A 456 34.86 -19.61 8.24
CA ILE A 456 34.14 -20.34 9.28
C ILE A 456 34.11 -19.48 10.54
N ILE A 457 32.93 -18.94 10.86
CA ILE A 457 32.73 -18.00 11.97
C ILE A 457 31.75 -18.61 12.96
N LYS A 458 32.21 -18.83 14.19
CA LYS A 458 31.37 -19.34 15.28
C LYS A 458 30.38 -18.27 15.73
N ASN A 459 29.15 -18.67 16.06
CA ASN A 459 28.08 -17.79 16.57
C ASN A 459 27.68 -16.66 15.60
N ARG A 460 27.98 -16.77 14.30
CA ARG A 460 27.65 -15.76 13.28
C ARG A 460 26.15 -15.67 13.05
N TYR A 461 25.51 -16.80 12.80
CA TYR A 461 24.09 -16.82 12.45
C TYR A 461 23.22 -17.28 13.62
N LEU A 462 22.04 -16.69 13.71
CA LEU A 462 20.95 -17.10 14.61
C LEU A 462 19.68 -17.31 13.80
N VAL A 463 18.98 -18.40 14.05
CA VAL A 463 17.67 -18.71 13.49
C VAL A 463 16.63 -18.62 14.59
N SER A 464 15.62 -17.76 14.42
CA SER A 464 14.50 -17.62 15.34
C SER A 464 13.22 -18.14 14.70
N VAL A 465 12.47 -18.94 15.44
CA VAL A 465 11.27 -19.64 14.95
C VAL A 465 10.08 -19.32 15.84
N ASP A 466 9.04 -18.77 15.22
CA ASP A 466 7.70 -18.70 15.79
C ASP A 466 6.79 -19.70 15.05
N ILE A 467 6.07 -20.50 15.81
CA ILE A 467 5.31 -21.65 15.30
C ILE A 467 3.84 -21.25 15.23
N GLY A 468 3.32 -21.12 14.02
CA GLY A 468 1.89 -21.01 13.73
C GLY A 468 1.21 -22.35 13.48
N GLY A 469 0.03 -22.31 12.86
CA GLY A 469 -0.78 -23.49 12.56
C GLY A 469 -0.79 -23.86 11.08
N ARG A 470 -1.35 -25.05 10.78
CA ARG A 470 -1.31 -25.69 9.44
C ARG A 470 -2.36 -25.22 8.44
N TRP A 471 -3.43 -24.53 8.87
CA TRP A 471 -4.53 -24.10 8.01
C TRP A 471 -4.48 -22.60 7.73
N SER A 472 -5.06 -22.16 6.61
CA SER A 472 -5.00 -20.79 6.09
C SER A 472 -5.62 -19.69 6.98
N GLY A 473 -6.28 -20.08 8.08
CA GLY A 473 -6.83 -19.17 9.08
C GLY A 473 -6.12 -19.22 10.44
N ALA A 474 -5.05 -20.02 10.55
CA ALA A 474 -4.17 -20.04 11.71
C ALA A 474 -3.14 -18.92 11.61
N ASP A 475 -2.39 -18.75 12.69
CA ASP A 475 -1.17 -17.95 12.70
C ASP A 475 -0.11 -18.56 11.77
N TYR A 476 0.76 -17.73 11.21
CA TYR A 476 1.81 -18.19 10.30
C TYR A 476 2.97 -18.78 11.08
N SER A 477 3.58 -19.84 10.56
CA SER A 477 4.91 -20.25 10.99
C SER A 477 5.95 -19.35 10.34
N VAL A 478 6.86 -18.80 11.15
CA VAL A 478 7.88 -17.84 10.72
C VAL A 478 9.26 -18.29 11.16
N ILE A 479 10.20 -18.37 10.23
CA ILE A 479 11.62 -18.64 10.50
C ILE A 479 12.43 -17.43 10.04
N ARG A 480 13.20 -16.84 10.95
CA ARG A 480 14.00 -15.62 10.73
C ARG A 480 15.47 -15.92 10.89
N VAL A 481 16.29 -15.47 9.95
CA VAL A 481 17.75 -15.63 10.00
C VAL A 481 18.43 -14.29 10.23
N PHE A 482 19.26 -14.20 11.26
CA PHE A 482 20.04 -13.02 11.60
C PHE A 482 21.53 -13.29 11.35
N ASP A 483 22.18 -12.46 10.55
CA ASP A 483 23.63 -12.41 10.41
C ASP A 483 24.20 -11.42 11.43
N ARG A 484 25.08 -11.90 12.31
CA ARG A 484 25.70 -11.14 13.40
C ARG A 484 27.13 -10.74 13.05
N TYR A 485 27.63 -11.04 11.84
CA TYR A 485 29.02 -10.83 11.40
C TYR A 485 29.58 -9.47 11.85
N TRP A 486 28.85 -8.39 11.58
CA TRP A 486 29.31 -7.03 11.85
C TRP A 486 29.52 -6.70 13.32
N ARG A 487 28.99 -7.49 14.26
CA ARG A 487 29.29 -7.32 15.69
C ARG A 487 30.78 -7.43 16.00
N MET A 488 31.53 -8.19 15.21
CA MET A 488 32.99 -8.30 15.34
C MET A 488 33.69 -6.96 15.14
N GLU A 489 33.10 -6.07 14.34
CA GLU A 489 33.63 -4.75 13.98
C GLU A 489 32.86 -3.60 14.67
N GLY A 490 32.05 -3.91 15.68
CA GLY A 490 31.20 -2.92 16.37
C GLY A 490 29.96 -2.49 15.60
N GLY A 491 29.62 -3.19 14.52
CA GLY A 491 28.36 -3.06 13.80
C GLY A 491 27.22 -3.85 14.47
N VAL A 492 26.14 -4.03 13.71
CA VAL A 492 24.85 -4.51 14.21
C VAL A 492 24.39 -5.77 13.46
N ASP A 493 23.36 -6.41 13.96
CA ASP A 493 22.81 -7.61 13.31
C ASP A 493 21.93 -7.23 12.13
N GLU A 494 21.90 -8.10 11.12
CA GLU A 494 21.10 -7.93 9.92
C GLU A 494 20.13 -9.10 9.75
N ALA A 495 18.86 -8.82 9.48
CA ALA A 495 17.90 -9.86 9.16
C ALA A 495 18.00 -10.27 7.68
N VAL A 496 18.63 -11.42 7.41
CA VAL A 496 19.07 -11.80 6.06
C VAL A 496 18.15 -12.77 5.32
N ALA A 497 17.26 -13.48 6.03
CA ALA A 497 16.25 -14.33 5.41
C ALA A 497 15.01 -14.49 6.27
N THR A 498 13.88 -14.77 5.63
CA THR A 498 12.60 -15.04 6.27
C THR A 498 11.88 -16.14 5.51
N TRP A 499 11.52 -17.21 6.22
CA TRP A 499 10.53 -18.16 5.75
C TRP A 499 9.19 -17.84 6.43
N LYS A 500 8.10 -17.74 5.68
CA LYS A 500 6.75 -17.51 6.21
C LYS A 500 5.73 -18.35 5.45
N GLY A 501 5.01 -19.22 6.15
CA GLY A 501 4.04 -20.11 5.54
C GLY A 501 3.24 -20.93 6.55
N HIS A 502 2.33 -21.75 6.05
CA HIS A 502 1.64 -22.78 6.83
C HIS A 502 2.28 -24.13 6.50
N MET A 503 2.66 -24.87 7.52
CA MET A 503 3.31 -26.18 7.39
C MET A 503 3.01 -27.00 8.64
N ASP A 504 2.94 -28.33 8.49
CA ASP A 504 2.86 -29.22 9.64
C ASP A 504 4.09 -29.03 10.54
N GLN A 505 3.88 -28.98 11.85
CA GLN A 505 4.91 -28.58 12.80
C GLN A 505 6.15 -29.50 12.74
N ASP A 506 5.94 -30.79 12.47
CA ASP A 506 7.03 -31.75 12.30
C ASP A 506 7.89 -31.44 11.05
N LEU A 507 7.29 -31.08 9.91
CA LEU A 507 8.02 -30.62 8.71
C LEU A 507 8.72 -29.28 8.95
N LEU A 508 8.05 -28.35 9.65
CA LEU A 508 8.62 -27.04 9.98
C LEU A 508 9.90 -27.20 10.80
N ALA A 509 9.92 -28.16 11.71
CA ALA A 509 11.06 -28.46 12.56
C ALA A 509 12.29 -28.91 11.73
N TRP A 510 12.08 -29.73 10.69
CA TRP A 510 13.15 -30.08 9.76
C TRP A 510 13.50 -28.93 8.81
N LYS A 511 12.53 -28.10 8.41
CA LYS A 511 12.77 -26.91 7.58
C LYS A 511 13.66 -25.88 8.27
N MET A 512 13.46 -25.62 9.57
CA MET A 512 14.35 -24.73 10.33
C MET A 512 15.77 -25.30 10.43
N VAL A 513 15.94 -26.62 10.55
CA VAL A 513 17.27 -27.28 10.54
C VAL A 513 17.95 -27.12 9.18
N GLN A 514 17.22 -27.29 8.08
CA GLN A 514 17.73 -27.06 6.72
C GLN A 514 18.25 -25.63 6.56
N ILE A 515 17.43 -24.65 6.95
CA ILE A 515 17.81 -23.24 6.90
C ILE A 515 19.03 -22.99 7.79
N ALA A 516 19.01 -23.42 9.06
CA ALA A 516 20.10 -23.20 9.99
C ALA A 516 21.42 -23.84 9.55
N THR A 517 21.36 -25.04 8.95
CA THR A 517 22.52 -25.74 8.39
C THR A 517 23.12 -24.98 7.21
N LEU A 518 22.29 -24.47 6.30
CA LEU A 518 22.74 -23.64 5.18
C LEU A 518 23.45 -22.37 5.66
N TYR A 519 22.96 -21.75 6.74
CA TYR A 519 23.56 -20.58 7.38
C TYR A 519 24.58 -20.98 8.46
N GLY A 520 25.56 -21.82 8.09
CA GLY A 520 26.74 -22.08 8.91
C GLY A 520 26.46 -22.80 10.24
N ASN A 521 25.47 -23.70 10.26
CA ASN A 521 24.98 -24.35 11.48
C ASN A 521 24.59 -23.32 12.58
N ALA A 522 23.73 -22.37 12.22
CA ALA A 522 23.23 -21.32 13.10
C ALA A 522 22.62 -21.85 14.42
N GLU A 523 22.70 -21.09 15.51
CA GLU A 523 21.92 -21.44 16.70
C GLU A 523 20.41 -21.28 16.40
N ILE A 524 19.58 -22.23 16.82
CA ILE A 524 18.12 -22.20 16.62
C ILE A 524 17.42 -21.87 17.94
N VAL A 525 16.65 -20.78 17.98
CA VAL A 525 15.72 -20.46 19.06
C VAL A 525 14.28 -20.64 18.59
N ILE A 526 13.48 -21.34 19.40
CA ILE A 526 12.10 -21.70 19.08
C ILE A 526 11.18 -21.23 20.18
N GLU A 527 10.08 -20.57 19.86
CA GLU A 527 9.04 -20.25 20.82
C GLU A 527 8.28 -21.51 21.27
N THR A 528 8.32 -21.79 22.58
CA THR A 528 7.74 -23.03 23.15
C THR A 528 6.29 -22.90 23.64
N ASN A 529 5.73 -21.69 23.66
CA ASN A 529 4.34 -21.51 24.12
C ASN A 529 3.30 -21.73 23.02
N SER A 530 3.65 -21.50 21.76
CA SER A 530 2.77 -21.77 20.62
C SER A 530 2.36 -23.25 20.53
N LEU A 531 3.17 -24.15 21.11
CA LEU A 531 2.93 -25.60 21.22
C LEU A 531 1.85 -26.00 22.24
N ARG A 532 1.53 -25.12 23.20
CA ARG A 532 0.62 -25.44 24.33
C ARG A 532 -0.81 -24.95 24.11
N THR A 533 -1.03 -24.05 23.16
CA THR A 533 -2.29 -23.32 22.99
C THR A 533 -3.27 -23.93 21.99
N GLU A 534 -2.88 -24.98 21.25
CA GLU A 534 -3.84 -25.77 20.50
C GLU A 534 -4.60 -26.69 21.47
N LYS A 535 -5.84 -26.31 21.75
CA LYS A 535 -6.86 -27.06 22.49
C LYS A 535 -6.58 -28.58 22.49
N ALA A 536 -6.08 -29.09 23.61
CA ALA A 536 -6.23 -30.43 24.17
C ALA A 536 -6.75 -31.58 23.27
N ASP A 537 -6.24 -31.72 22.04
CA ASP A 537 -6.41 -32.87 21.17
C ASP A 537 -5.08 -33.10 20.44
N THR A 538 -4.27 -33.99 21.03
CA THR A 538 -3.23 -34.85 20.43
C THR A 538 -1.95 -34.28 19.78
N ASP A 539 -1.86 -33.02 19.32
CA ASP A 539 -0.67 -32.57 18.54
C ASP A 539 0.45 -31.87 19.37
N GLY A 540 0.15 -31.25 20.51
CA GLY A 540 1.15 -30.51 21.31
C GLY A 540 2.23 -31.38 21.97
N ASP A 541 1.92 -32.64 22.27
CA ASP A 541 2.90 -33.62 22.78
C ASP A 541 3.83 -34.13 21.66
N HIS A 542 3.40 -34.10 20.40
CA HIS A 542 4.16 -34.61 19.25
C HIS A 542 5.38 -33.74 18.90
N PHE A 543 5.31 -32.42 19.07
CA PHE A 543 6.42 -31.54 18.71
C PHE A 543 7.58 -31.57 19.71
N PHE A 544 7.32 -31.79 21.00
CA PHE A 544 8.40 -31.98 21.97
C PHE A 544 9.23 -33.23 21.63
N THR A 545 8.57 -34.30 21.16
CA THR A 545 9.23 -35.49 20.62
C THR A 545 10.05 -35.18 19.36
N VAL A 546 9.58 -34.29 18.49
CA VAL A 546 10.33 -33.85 17.30
C VAL A 546 11.54 -32.99 17.67
N LEU A 547 11.47 -32.17 18.72
CA LEU A 547 12.64 -31.43 19.21
C LEU A 547 13.71 -32.36 19.78
N ASP A 548 13.30 -33.39 20.51
CA ASP A 548 14.23 -34.41 21.01
C ASP A 548 14.85 -35.19 19.84
N GLU A 549 14.07 -35.53 18.81
CA GLU A 549 14.59 -36.13 17.57
C GLU A 549 15.60 -35.21 16.89
N ILE A 550 15.27 -33.92 16.70
CA ILE A 550 16.20 -32.95 16.07
C ILE A 550 17.47 -32.76 16.90
N ALA A 551 17.38 -32.80 18.23
CA ALA A 551 18.55 -32.68 19.11
C ALA A 551 19.55 -33.84 18.93
N GLU A 552 19.13 -34.98 18.37
CA GLU A 552 20.06 -36.05 17.97
C GLU A 552 20.83 -35.74 16.68
N PHE A 553 20.32 -34.82 15.84
CA PHE A 553 20.90 -34.46 14.53
C PHE A 553 21.51 -33.05 14.47
N TYR A 554 21.14 -32.16 15.40
CA TYR A 554 21.51 -30.75 15.37
C TYR A 554 21.88 -30.21 16.75
N ASP A 555 23.18 -29.93 16.95
CA ASP A 555 23.74 -29.60 18.26
C ASP A 555 23.43 -28.15 18.73
N ASN A 556 23.16 -27.23 17.80
CA ASN A 556 23.08 -25.80 18.09
C ASN A 556 21.64 -25.35 18.39
N LEU A 557 20.98 -25.99 19.35
CA LEU A 557 19.66 -25.60 19.83
C LEU A 557 19.77 -24.71 21.08
N TYR A 558 19.09 -23.56 21.05
CA TYR A 558 19.02 -22.67 22.20
C TYR A 558 18.33 -23.37 23.38
N CYS A 559 18.99 -23.35 24.54
CA CYS A 559 18.49 -23.94 25.77
C CYS A 559 18.47 -22.92 26.92
N ARG A 560 17.41 -22.96 27.73
CA ARG A 560 17.30 -22.18 28.97
C ARG A 560 17.58 -23.06 30.20
N GLU A 561 18.20 -22.46 31.19
CA GLU A 561 18.39 -23.07 32.51
C GLU A 561 17.14 -22.87 33.37
N VAL A 562 16.59 -23.97 33.89
CA VAL A 562 15.38 -23.98 34.73
C VAL A 562 15.70 -24.67 36.05
N ILE A 563 15.26 -24.07 37.15
CA ILE A 563 15.30 -24.67 38.48
C ILE A 563 13.87 -25.09 38.81
N ASP A 564 13.55 -26.38 38.64
CA ASP A 564 12.18 -26.90 38.79
C ASP A 564 11.68 -26.84 40.25
N THR A 565 12.58 -26.83 41.25
CA THR A 565 12.28 -26.66 42.68
C THR A 565 13.37 -25.82 43.35
N ALA A 566 13.01 -24.96 44.31
CA ALA A 566 13.99 -24.10 45.00
C ALA A 566 15.11 -24.94 45.66
N GLY A 567 16.34 -24.84 45.13
CA GLY A 567 17.49 -25.64 45.56
C GLY A 567 17.72 -26.96 44.79
N GLY A 568 16.90 -27.26 43.77
CA GLY A 568 17.04 -28.42 42.90
C GLY A 568 18.11 -28.23 41.80
N PRO A 569 18.43 -29.31 41.06
CA PRO A 569 19.40 -29.25 39.96
C PRO A 569 18.90 -28.34 38.83
N VAL A 570 19.83 -27.64 38.18
CA VAL A 570 19.55 -26.85 36.97
C VAL A 570 19.30 -27.81 35.82
N THR A 571 18.08 -27.82 35.28
CA THR A 571 17.69 -28.58 34.09
C THR A 571 17.75 -27.66 32.86
N LYS A 572 18.30 -28.17 31.75
CA LYS A 572 18.28 -27.46 30.46
C LYS A 572 17.00 -27.83 29.72
N LYS A 573 16.21 -26.84 29.32
CA LYS A 573 15.02 -27.02 28.47
C LYS A 573 15.21 -26.28 27.15
N TYR A 574 14.88 -26.91 26.04
CA TYR A 574 14.99 -26.29 24.73
C TYR A 574 13.99 -25.14 24.53
N GLY A 575 14.40 -24.17 23.71
CA GLY A 575 13.59 -23.06 23.24
C GLY A 575 13.39 -21.91 24.23
N PHE A 576 12.72 -20.87 23.73
CA PHE A 576 12.32 -19.69 24.46
C PHE A 576 10.90 -19.86 25.02
N HIS A 577 10.70 -19.56 26.30
CA HIS A 577 9.37 -19.68 26.92
C HIS A 577 8.74 -18.30 27.10
N THR A 578 7.63 -18.05 26.40
CA THR A 578 6.99 -16.73 26.28
C THR A 578 5.90 -16.50 27.31
N ASN A 579 6.25 -16.14 28.54
CA ASN A 579 5.27 -15.62 29.50
C ASN A 579 5.13 -14.09 29.37
N THR A 580 4.21 -13.48 30.13
CA THR A 580 3.97 -12.03 30.10
C THR A 580 5.26 -11.19 30.28
N LYS A 581 6.18 -11.63 31.14
CA LYS A 581 7.44 -10.90 31.40
C LYS A 581 8.45 -11.11 30.28
N SER A 582 8.65 -12.33 29.81
CA SER A 582 9.62 -12.60 28.74
C SER A 582 9.16 -12.04 27.39
N LYS A 583 7.85 -12.02 27.12
CA LYS A 583 7.25 -11.30 25.98
C LYS A 583 7.54 -9.81 26.06
N GLN A 584 7.28 -9.18 27.21
CA GLN A 584 7.58 -7.75 27.40
C GLN A 584 9.06 -7.45 27.18
N LEU A 585 9.96 -8.29 27.72
CA LEU A 585 11.41 -8.10 27.58
C LEU A 585 11.89 -8.21 26.13
N ALA A 586 11.37 -9.18 25.37
CA ALA A 586 11.70 -9.34 23.95
C ALA A 586 11.21 -8.13 23.13
N ILE A 587 9.98 -7.68 23.38
CA ILE A 587 9.40 -6.51 22.69
C ILE A 587 10.10 -5.21 23.07
N ASP A 588 10.47 -5.02 24.34
CA ASP A 588 11.24 -3.85 24.78
C ASP A 588 12.64 -3.83 24.13
N THR A 589 13.26 -5.01 23.96
CA THR A 589 14.53 -5.15 23.25
C THR A 589 14.38 -4.73 21.79
N LEU A 590 13.37 -5.25 21.09
CA LEU A 590 13.09 -4.86 19.70
C LEU A 590 12.77 -3.36 19.58
N SER A 591 11.98 -2.81 20.51
CA SER A 591 11.63 -1.39 20.51
C SER A 591 12.85 -0.48 20.71
N ALA A 592 13.79 -0.88 21.57
CA ALA A 592 15.08 -0.21 21.71
C ALA A 592 15.93 -0.34 20.43
N ASP A 593 15.96 -1.53 19.84
CA ASP A 593 16.70 -1.84 18.62
C ASP A 593 16.28 -0.95 17.43
N ILE A 594 14.97 -0.76 17.22
CA ILE A 594 14.43 0.12 16.17
C ILE A 594 14.69 1.60 16.49
N ARG A 595 14.61 1.99 17.77
CA ARG A 595 14.84 3.38 18.19
C ARG A 595 16.30 3.80 17.98
N ASP A 596 17.23 2.91 18.32
CA ASP A 596 18.67 3.19 18.43
C ASP A 596 19.46 2.72 17.19
N ASP A 597 18.79 2.16 16.17
CA ASP A 597 19.37 1.54 14.97
C ASP A 597 20.35 0.38 15.27
N SER A 598 20.10 -0.41 16.33
CA SER A 598 20.98 -1.53 16.72
C SER A 598 20.66 -2.88 16.04
N TYR A 599 19.84 -2.86 14.99
CA TYR A 599 19.70 -3.93 13.99
C TYR A 599 19.17 -3.36 12.66
N VAL A 600 19.34 -4.13 11.58
CA VAL A 600 18.86 -3.78 10.25
C VAL A 600 17.76 -4.75 9.80
N GLU A 601 16.57 -4.20 9.51
CA GLU A 601 15.45 -4.94 8.92
C GLU A 601 15.35 -4.70 7.41
N TYR A 602 15.47 -5.76 6.63
CA TYR A 602 15.30 -5.69 5.17
C TYR A 602 13.87 -6.03 4.72
N ASP A 603 13.11 -6.76 5.53
CA ASP A 603 11.76 -7.23 5.19
C ASP A 603 10.68 -6.22 5.61
N SER A 604 10.02 -5.60 4.63
CA SER A 604 8.98 -4.60 4.89
C SER A 604 7.76 -5.16 5.61
N ARG A 605 7.53 -6.47 5.55
CA ARG A 605 6.39 -7.12 6.20
C ARG A 605 6.51 -7.10 7.72
N VAL A 606 7.74 -7.13 8.25
CA VAL A 606 7.99 -6.97 9.70
C VAL A 606 7.54 -5.57 10.14
N CYS A 607 7.96 -4.52 9.41
CA CYS A 607 7.54 -3.16 9.72
C CYS A 607 6.02 -2.94 9.58
N ASP A 608 5.36 -3.65 8.67
CA ASP A 608 3.90 -3.62 8.53
C ASP A 608 3.20 -4.24 9.76
N GLU A 609 3.75 -5.34 10.31
CA GLU A 609 3.27 -5.92 11.57
C GLU A 609 3.60 -5.04 12.78
N GLU A 610 4.78 -4.40 12.84
CA GLU A 610 5.16 -3.43 13.88
C GLU A 610 4.19 -2.23 13.94
N ASP A 611 3.77 -1.72 12.77
CA ASP A 611 2.76 -0.66 12.66
C ASP A 611 1.39 -1.08 13.24
N SER A 612 1.13 -2.39 13.28
CA SER A 612 -0.10 -3.01 13.79
C SER A 612 0.00 -3.56 15.22
N TYR A 613 1.16 -3.46 15.87
CA TYR A 613 1.37 -4.04 17.20
C TYR A 613 1.04 -3.03 18.30
N GLU A 614 0.14 -3.40 19.22
CA GLU A 614 -0.40 -2.48 20.23
C GLU A 614 -0.32 -3.01 21.66
N VAL A 615 -0.31 -2.05 22.59
CA VAL A 615 -0.65 -2.29 23.99
C VAL A 615 -2.18 -2.22 24.09
N LYS A 616 -2.80 -3.37 24.34
CA LYS A 616 -4.25 -3.52 24.54
C LYS A 616 -4.68 -2.80 25.82
N THR A 617 -5.98 -2.53 25.96
CA THR A 617 -6.54 -1.81 27.12
C THR A 617 -6.32 -2.51 28.46
N ASN A 618 -6.18 -3.83 28.45
CA ASN A 618 -5.84 -4.68 29.60
C ASN A 618 -4.32 -4.74 29.89
N GLY A 619 -3.50 -4.02 29.13
CA GLY A 619 -2.03 -4.02 29.26
C GLY A 619 -1.31 -5.16 28.54
N THR A 620 -2.00 -6.08 27.87
CA THR A 620 -1.34 -7.14 27.09
C THR A 620 -0.82 -6.62 25.76
N LEU A 621 0.25 -7.23 25.27
CA LEU A 621 0.87 -6.93 23.98
C LEU A 621 0.36 -7.89 22.90
N GLY A 622 0.04 -7.36 21.72
CA GLY A 622 -0.30 -8.17 20.55
C GLY A 622 -0.71 -7.32 19.34
N ALA A 623 -0.92 -7.98 18.21
CA ALA A 623 -1.50 -7.34 17.03
C ALA A 623 -2.92 -6.81 17.27
N VAL A 624 -3.31 -5.81 16.47
CA VAL A 624 -4.71 -5.39 16.34
C VAL A 624 -5.56 -6.56 15.83
N ASP A 625 -6.81 -6.61 16.26
CA ASP A 625 -7.72 -7.68 15.89
C ASP A 625 -7.79 -7.85 14.36
N GLY A 626 -7.46 -9.06 13.87
CA GLY A 626 -7.43 -9.39 12.45
C GLY A 626 -6.09 -9.15 11.74
N ALA A 627 -5.10 -8.54 12.40
CA ALA A 627 -3.71 -8.49 11.96
C ALA A 627 -2.89 -9.66 12.57
N HIS A 628 -1.70 -9.90 12.01
CA HIS A 628 -0.75 -10.91 12.48
C HIS A 628 0.38 -10.25 13.28
N ASP A 629 0.97 -10.97 14.23
CA ASP A 629 2.18 -10.56 14.95
C ASP A 629 3.33 -11.59 14.92
N ASP A 630 3.19 -12.66 14.15
CA ASP A 630 4.14 -13.77 14.07
C ASP A 630 5.57 -13.30 13.69
N MET A 631 5.70 -12.35 12.75
CA MET A 631 7.01 -11.84 12.32
C MET A 631 7.63 -10.90 13.35
N VAL A 632 6.80 -10.11 14.05
CA VAL A 632 7.22 -9.28 15.18
C VAL A 632 7.73 -10.18 16.31
N MET A 633 6.99 -11.24 16.64
CA MET A 633 7.36 -12.18 17.70
C MET A 633 8.63 -12.94 17.37
N ALA A 634 8.71 -13.54 16.17
CA ALA A 634 9.91 -14.23 15.70
C ALA A 634 11.14 -13.30 15.73
N THR A 635 11.00 -12.03 15.32
CA THR A 635 12.14 -11.11 15.36
C THR A 635 12.45 -10.62 16.78
N ALA A 636 11.46 -10.31 17.62
CA ALA A 636 11.68 -9.89 19.00
C ALA A 636 12.44 -10.95 19.81
N ILE A 637 12.05 -12.23 19.66
CA ILE A 637 12.73 -13.36 20.31
C ILE A 637 14.17 -13.51 19.79
N GLY A 638 14.36 -13.47 18.47
CA GLY A 638 15.67 -13.57 17.85
C GLY A 638 16.60 -12.42 18.28
N ARG A 639 16.09 -11.19 18.32
CA ARG A 639 16.83 -10.02 18.80
C ARG A 639 17.24 -10.15 20.26
N TYR A 640 16.32 -10.58 21.12
CA TYR A 640 16.60 -10.82 22.53
C TYR A 640 17.69 -11.88 22.72
N VAL A 641 17.58 -13.06 22.08
CA VAL A 641 18.60 -14.12 22.19
C VAL A 641 19.93 -13.68 21.59
N SER A 642 19.93 -13.01 20.43
CA SER A 642 21.16 -12.49 19.84
C SER A 642 21.92 -11.54 20.78
N SER A 643 21.21 -10.78 21.62
CA SER A 643 21.80 -9.88 22.60
C SER A 643 22.52 -10.60 23.75
N THR A 644 22.17 -11.87 24.02
CA THR A 644 22.78 -12.70 25.08
C THR A 644 23.83 -13.67 24.56
N MET A 645 23.85 -13.95 23.25
CA MET A 645 24.86 -14.78 22.61
C MET A 645 26.26 -14.12 22.60
N PRO A 646 27.35 -14.90 22.72
CA PRO A 646 28.70 -14.38 22.52
C PRO A 646 28.86 -13.70 21.15
N VAL A 647 29.74 -12.69 21.07
CA VAL A 647 30.12 -12.04 19.80
C VAL A 647 30.69 -13.11 18.84
N PRO A 648 30.42 -13.03 17.52
CA PRO A 648 30.97 -13.99 16.57
C PRO A 648 32.50 -14.03 16.60
N GLU A 649 33.08 -15.19 16.28
CA GLU A 649 34.53 -15.40 16.33
C GLU A 649 35.00 -16.24 15.13
N ILE A 650 35.99 -15.75 14.39
CA ILE A 650 36.61 -16.47 13.27
C ILE A 650 37.39 -17.68 13.81
N ILE A 651 37.05 -18.87 13.33
CA ILE A 651 37.78 -20.10 13.66
C ILE A 651 39.01 -20.20 12.75
N LYS A 652 40.20 -19.94 13.30
CA LYS A 652 41.46 -20.13 12.58
C LYS A 652 41.74 -21.62 12.38
N THR A 653 41.58 -22.12 11.16
CA THR A 653 42.03 -23.46 10.80
C THR A 653 43.56 -23.50 10.77
N ASN A 654 44.17 -24.07 11.81
CA ASN A 654 45.60 -24.34 11.81
C ASN A 654 45.92 -25.37 10.72
N ASN A 655 46.45 -24.90 9.58
CA ASN A 655 47.09 -25.77 8.59
C ASN A 655 48.26 -26.50 9.26
N THR A 656 48.02 -27.73 9.68
CA THR A 656 49.07 -28.63 10.17
C THR A 656 50.05 -28.87 9.02
N LYS A 657 51.31 -28.49 9.26
CA LYS A 657 52.46 -28.73 8.38
C LYS A 657 52.39 -30.16 7.81
N LYS A 658 52.12 -30.29 6.52
CA LYS A 658 52.46 -31.51 5.75
C LYS A 658 53.97 -31.68 5.84
N THR A 659 54.41 -32.59 6.71
CA THR A 659 55.76 -33.12 6.74
C THR A 659 56.05 -33.71 5.35
N ARG A 660 56.94 -33.07 4.60
CA ARG A 660 57.55 -33.63 3.39
C ARG A 660 58.22 -34.95 3.76
N ARG A 661 57.55 -36.09 3.50
CA ARG A 661 58.25 -37.36 3.32
C ARG A 661 59.01 -37.26 1.99
N LYS A 662 60.34 -37.25 2.07
CA LYS A 662 61.23 -37.53 0.93
C LYS A 662 60.88 -38.92 0.39
N ALA A 663 60.41 -38.99 -0.85
CA ALA A 663 60.43 -40.21 -1.62
C ALA A 663 61.87 -40.41 -2.10
N ASN A 664 62.49 -41.51 -1.65
CA ASN A 664 63.69 -42.04 -2.29
C ASN A 664 63.28 -42.68 -3.61
N GLU A 665 63.97 -42.31 -4.68
CA GLU A 665 64.02 -43.06 -5.93
C GLU A 665 64.59 -44.44 -5.68
N SER A 666 63.86 -45.48 -6.10
CA SER A 666 64.47 -46.71 -6.64
C SER A 666 63.39 -47.63 -7.23
N THR A 667 63.44 -47.71 -8.56
CA THR A 667 63.29 -48.90 -9.42
C THR A 667 61.94 -49.57 -9.67
N PHE A 668 61.61 -49.52 -10.97
CA PHE A 668 60.74 -50.35 -11.84
C PHE A 668 59.23 -50.20 -11.76
#